data_AF-A0AA40LFH1-F1
#
_entry.id   AF-A0AA40LFH1-F1
#
_cell.length_a   1.000
_cell.length_b   1.000
_cell.length_c   1.000
_cell.angle_alpha   90.00
_cell.angle_beta   90.00
_cell.angle_gamma   90.00
#
_symmetry.space_group_name_H-M   'P 1'
#
loop_
_entity.id
_entity.type
_entity.pdbx_description
1 polymer ?
#
loop_
_entity_poly.entity_id
_entity_poly.type
_entity_poly.pdbx_seq_one_letter_code
_entity_poly.pdbx_strand_id
1 'polypeptide(L)'
;MENQEGYRKHVKLAAHGPHAAHNEYFCGPANASMSLSKSSGSKNKRKIADEHRNFQEKWELEYFCCEVKNKIICLICNNAISVPKLYNINRHYEQHKSKYDNYEGLMRQEKLKELKLGLNKQQFMVTKVSQESEAAVHASYVLSELIAKHSKPFTEGGFIKECLIKAAEIICPGNVKSFQRISLSRNTVAERVTDLADNLSIQIKAKSSSFEAFSIACDESTDIGGVAQLAVFLRACDTDFNIFEELLELVPMHNTSTGQDIFNCVFKLLQKYNLPLSKLTSVATDGAPSMTGNNGFVELLQKKQSEIYDGSKIHHTHCIIHQEVLCAKVINMENVLTSIKKIINFLRSRSLNQRQFSAFLSELDSEYSSLSYYTEVRWLSCSKVLKQFWDLKEEICQFLITKNQDTSLFFDTTWLQDLSFMVDITKHLYDLNLKLQGRDQIITNMCDQVKAFKCKLVLWEKQLKNEDLTHFPTCNMNKSSLGETASYKKYAEKILSLRTEFETRFADLKFLEDKFSLFSSIFSINIELVPSEMQMEVIEIQCDSDLKAKFSEVGVPEFYKYLPARFENTRKFAYEIISMFGSTYLCEQLFTIMKGNKSPVRSRISDVHLGSVLKVITANKISPEVGKIVAEKRCQVSGRKH
;
A
#
# COMPACT_ATOMS: atom_id res chain seq x y z
N MET A 1 -44.53 15.29 -13.84
CA MET A 1 -45.66 14.95 -12.94
C MET A 1 -45.33 15.49 -11.56
N GLU A 2 -46.35 15.81 -10.77
CA GLU A 2 -46.29 16.87 -9.76
C GLU A 2 -46.22 16.36 -8.31
N ASN A 3 -46.06 17.32 -7.37
CA ASN A 3 -46.38 17.24 -5.95
C ASN A 3 -45.41 16.40 -5.07
N GLN A 4 -45.01 16.83 -3.86
CA GLN A 4 -45.57 17.84 -2.95
C GLN A 4 -44.51 18.73 -2.26
N GLU A 5 -44.86 19.99 -1.95
CA GLU A 5 -44.28 20.79 -0.87
C GLU A 5 -45.24 20.84 0.35
N GLY A 6 -44.74 21.05 1.57
CA GLY A 6 -45.64 21.32 2.71
C GLY A 6 -45.01 21.55 4.10
N TYR A 7 -45.02 22.82 4.55
CA TYR A 7 -45.02 23.32 5.96
C TYR A 7 -43.82 22.96 6.89
N ARG A 8 -43.01 23.90 7.41
CA ARG A 8 -43.24 25.06 8.31
C ARG A 8 -43.41 24.73 9.82
N LYS A 9 -42.41 25.10 10.65
CA LYS A 9 -42.48 26.24 11.61
C LYS A 9 -41.15 26.52 12.36
N HIS A 10 -41.04 27.70 12.96
CA HIS A 10 -39.88 28.21 13.71
C HIS A 10 -39.96 27.96 15.23
N VAL A 11 -38.80 27.98 15.89
CA VAL A 11 -38.60 28.59 17.23
C VAL A 11 -37.31 29.45 17.19
N LYS A 12 -37.28 30.56 17.95
CA LYS A 12 -36.12 31.46 18.16
C LYS A 12 -35.99 31.77 19.66
N LEU A 13 -34.77 31.94 20.16
CA LEU A 13 -34.26 32.66 21.37
C LEU A 13 -32.77 32.26 21.48
N ALA A 14 -31.71 33.07 21.67
CA ALA A 14 -31.44 34.34 22.37
C ALA A 14 -31.48 34.21 23.91
N ALA A 15 -30.47 34.62 24.71
CA ALA A 15 -29.15 35.26 24.47
C ALA A 15 -28.10 34.70 25.50
N HIS A 16 -26.93 35.26 25.89
CA HIS A 16 -26.26 36.58 25.73
C HIS A 16 -24.71 36.44 25.90
N GLY A 17 -23.96 37.55 26.12
CA GLY A 17 -22.51 37.58 26.48
C GLY A 17 -22.26 37.93 27.97
N PRO A 18 -21.11 38.54 28.40
CA PRO A 18 -20.11 39.28 27.60
C PRO A 18 -18.59 39.26 28.02
N HIS A 19 -17.76 39.84 27.13
CA HIS A 19 -16.48 40.60 27.30
C HIS A 19 -15.34 40.28 28.31
N ALA A 20 -14.11 40.11 27.78
CA ALA A 20 -12.90 40.97 27.95
C ALA A 20 -11.76 40.44 27.03
N ALA A 21 -11.07 41.16 26.12
CA ALA A 21 -10.27 42.40 26.21
C ALA A 21 -8.89 42.18 26.90
N HIS A 22 -7.80 41.93 26.16
CA HIS A 22 -6.89 42.85 25.42
C HIS A 22 -5.66 43.33 26.24
N ASN A 23 -4.47 42.77 25.98
CA ASN A 23 -3.35 43.41 25.24
C ASN A 23 -1.96 42.79 25.53
N GLU A 24 -1.10 42.81 24.51
CA GLU A 24 0.34 42.57 24.57
C GLU A 24 1.10 43.88 24.80
N TYR A 25 2.36 43.84 25.26
CA TYR A 25 3.35 44.88 24.97
C TYR A 25 4.78 44.35 24.93
N PHE A 26 5.49 44.68 23.85
CA PHE A 26 6.95 44.57 23.70
C PHE A 26 7.63 45.80 24.32
N CYS A 27 8.83 45.65 24.90
CA CYS A 27 9.92 46.60 24.63
C CYS A 27 11.31 46.08 25.04
N GLY A 28 12.36 46.71 24.47
CA GLY A 28 13.78 46.38 24.65
C GLY A 28 14.51 47.26 25.69
N PRO A 29 15.87 47.22 25.71
CA PRO A 29 16.67 47.55 26.89
C PRO A 29 17.33 48.93 26.90
N ALA A 30 17.76 49.38 28.09
CA ALA A 30 18.69 50.50 28.30
C ALA A 30 19.62 50.25 29.51
N ASN A 31 20.83 50.81 29.49
CA ASN A 31 21.84 50.73 30.55
C ASN A 31 21.75 51.94 31.52
N ALA A 32 22.19 51.79 32.78
CA ALA A 32 23.33 52.55 33.34
C ALA A 32 23.60 52.36 34.87
N SER A 33 24.88 52.16 35.19
CA SER A 33 25.64 52.61 36.38
C SER A 33 25.08 52.61 37.83
N MET A 34 25.75 51.81 38.67
CA MET A 34 26.34 52.17 39.98
C MET A 34 25.51 52.74 41.16
N SER A 35 25.54 52.02 42.28
CA SER A 35 26.08 52.51 43.57
C SER A 35 26.51 51.34 44.48
N LEU A 36 27.28 51.61 45.54
CA LEU A 36 28.09 50.62 46.28
C LEU A 36 27.67 50.43 47.75
N SER A 37 27.60 49.15 48.19
CA SER A 37 27.68 48.69 49.60
C SER A 37 26.51 49.09 50.53
N LYS A 38 26.14 48.35 51.60
CA LYS A 38 26.88 47.36 52.40
C LYS A 38 26.06 46.07 52.67
N SER A 39 26.71 45.10 53.32
CA SER A 39 26.21 43.75 53.62
C SER A 39 25.23 43.68 54.80
N SER A 40 24.24 42.80 54.66
CA SER A 40 23.65 42.07 55.79
C SER A 40 23.48 40.59 55.40
N GLY A 41 23.77 39.68 56.33
CA GLY A 41 24.02 38.27 55.99
C GLY A 41 22.76 37.41 55.90
N SER A 42 22.39 36.98 54.69
CA SER A 42 21.44 35.86 54.50
C SER A 42 22.19 34.53 54.36
N LYS A 43 21.71 33.47 55.02
CA LYS A 43 22.41 32.18 55.10
C LYS A 43 22.28 31.42 53.77
N ASN A 44 23.40 31.25 53.05
CA ASN A 44 23.48 30.41 51.85
C ASN A 44 22.98 28.97 52.13
N LYS A 45 21.77 28.65 51.66
CA LYS A 45 21.28 27.27 51.53
C LYS A 45 22.04 26.59 50.40
N ARG A 46 23.20 26.01 50.74
CA ARG A 46 24.11 25.27 49.84
C ARG A 46 23.32 24.27 48.99
N LYS A 47 23.51 24.28 47.66
CA LYS A 47 22.83 23.35 46.76
C LYS A 47 23.66 22.07 46.61
N ILE A 48 22.98 20.96 46.31
CA ILE A 48 23.62 19.64 46.23
C ILE A 48 24.58 19.55 45.03
N ALA A 49 24.38 20.37 43.99
CA ALA A 49 25.26 20.46 42.82
C ALA A 49 26.67 21.00 43.16
N ASP A 50 26.77 21.85 44.19
CA ASP A 50 28.00 22.61 44.50
C ASP A 50 29.13 21.74 45.08
N GLU A 51 28.83 20.48 45.46
CA GLU A 51 29.70 19.67 46.34
C GLU A 51 30.43 18.48 45.66
N HIS A 52 30.23 18.24 44.36
CA HIS A 52 30.96 17.22 43.55
C HIS A 52 31.19 15.86 44.25
N ARG A 53 30.14 15.34 44.88
CA ARG A 53 30.21 14.20 45.81
C ARG A 53 30.18 12.85 45.10
N ASN A 54 31.29 12.51 44.46
CA ASN A 54 31.44 11.24 43.76
C ASN A 54 31.58 10.06 44.76
N PHE A 55 31.30 8.84 44.30
CA PHE A 55 31.62 7.61 45.02
C PHE A 55 33.14 7.45 45.22
N GLN A 56 33.55 6.76 46.28
CA GLN A 56 34.95 6.41 46.53
C GLN A 56 35.08 4.90 46.63
N GLU A 57 35.94 4.27 45.82
CA GLU A 57 36.09 2.80 45.76
C GLU A 57 36.45 2.17 47.11
N LYS A 58 37.16 2.89 47.98
CA LYS A 58 37.45 2.42 49.34
C LYS A 58 36.17 2.13 50.16
N TRP A 59 35.06 2.82 49.88
CA TRP A 59 33.77 2.58 50.56
C TRP A 59 33.21 1.19 50.27
N GLU A 60 33.65 0.53 49.18
CA GLU A 60 33.31 -0.86 48.91
C GLU A 60 33.88 -1.79 50.00
N LEU A 61 35.13 -1.59 50.40
CA LEU A 61 35.77 -2.39 51.45
C LEU A 61 35.40 -1.89 52.85
N GLU A 62 35.35 -0.58 53.07
CA GLU A 62 35.01 0.02 54.36
C GLU A 62 33.56 -0.35 54.77
N TYR A 63 32.58 -0.20 53.87
CA TYR A 63 31.14 -0.21 54.21
C TYR A 63 30.28 -1.22 53.43
N PHE A 64 30.88 -2.08 52.59
CA PHE A 64 30.16 -3.02 51.71
C PHE A 64 29.04 -2.34 50.91
N CYS A 65 29.38 -1.31 50.13
CA CYS A 65 28.48 -0.67 49.16
C CYS A 65 29.15 -0.54 47.79
N CYS A 66 28.40 -0.26 46.73
CA CYS A 66 28.95 -0.01 45.39
C CYS A 66 28.07 0.96 44.60
N GLU A 67 28.61 1.62 43.59
CA GLU A 67 27.83 2.45 42.67
C GLU A 67 27.25 1.65 41.49
N VAL A 68 25.95 1.80 41.26
CA VAL A 68 25.20 1.15 40.16
C VAL A 68 24.26 2.18 39.54
N LYS A 69 24.50 2.57 38.29
CA LYS A 69 23.69 3.57 37.55
C LYS A 69 23.45 4.85 38.37
N ASN A 70 24.54 5.43 38.86
CA ASN A 70 24.60 6.66 39.66
C ASN A 70 23.78 6.61 40.97
N LYS A 71 23.66 5.40 41.56
CA LYS A 71 23.08 5.17 42.88
C LYS A 71 24.03 4.28 43.69
N ILE A 72 24.32 4.66 44.92
CA ILE A 72 25.03 3.78 45.86
C ILE A 72 24.04 2.72 46.36
N ILE A 73 24.40 1.44 46.24
CA ILE A 73 23.66 0.30 46.77
C ILE A 73 24.48 -0.35 47.88
N CYS A 74 23.86 -0.67 49.02
CA CYS A 74 24.51 -1.50 50.04
C CYS A 74 24.47 -2.98 49.61
N LEU A 75 25.64 -3.61 49.54
CA LEU A 75 25.82 -5.01 49.13
C LEU A 75 25.29 -6.02 50.16
N ILE A 76 25.02 -5.58 51.40
CA ILE A 76 24.50 -6.43 52.49
C ILE A 76 22.98 -6.59 52.42
N CYS A 77 22.24 -5.55 52.02
CA CYS A 77 20.77 -5.51 52.09
C CYS A 77 20.09 -5.01 50.80
N ASN A 78 20.86 -4.73 49.75
CA ASN A 78 20.42 -4.20 48.44
C ASN A 78 19.66 -2.86 48.47
N ASN A 79 19.62 -2.15 49.60
CA ASN A 79 18.99 -0.83 49.68
C ASN A 79 19.85 0.25 49.01
N ALA A 80 19.17 1.22 48.38
CA ALA A 80 19.81 2.37 47.75
C ALA A 80 20.00 3.53 48.75
N ILE A 81 21.21 4.09 48.80
CA ILE A 81 21.59 5.19 49.69
C ILE A 81 21.44 6.51 48.92
N SER A 82 20.37 7.25 49.19
CA SER A 82 19.84 8.31 48.32
C SER A 82 20.74 9.53 48.07
N VAL A 83 21.82 9.72 48.85
CA VAL A 83 22.78 10.82 48.64
C VAL A 83 24.19 10.34 48.98
N PRO A 84 25.18 10.51 48.09
CA PRO A 84 26.58 10.10 48.31
C PRO A 84 27.26 11.01 49.35
N LYS A 85 27.02 10.72 50.63
CA LYS A 85 27.70 11.35 51.77
C LYS A 85 28.20 10.23 52.68
N LEU A 86 29.49 10.25 53.02
CA LEU A 86 30.10 9.28 53.95
C LEU A 86 29.28 9.08 55.23
N TYR A 87 28.72 10.16 55.79
CA TYR A 87 27.78 10.12 56.92
C TYR A 87 26.56 9.20 56.68
N ASN A 88 25.93 9.27 55.50
CA ASN A 88 24.76 8.44 55.17
C ASN A 88 25.16 6.97 54.98
N ILE A 89 26.32 6.73 54.36
CA ILE A 89 26.84 5.39 54.09
C ILE A 89 27.21 4.72 55.42
N ASN A 90 28.00 5.40 56.26
CA ASN A 90 28.38 4.91 57.57
C ASN A 90 27.15 4.68 58.47
N ARG A 91 26.23 5.65 58.58
CA ARG A 91 24.98 5.51 59.36
C ARG A 91 24.10 4.34 58.88
N HIS A 92 24.16 3.96 57.60
CA HIS A 92 23.48 2.77 57.09
C HIS A 92 24.26 1.48 57.42
N TYR A 93 25.58 1.50 57.28
CA TYR A 93 26.45 0.38 57.66
C TYR A 93 26.40 0.06 59.17
N GLU A 94 26.25 1.05 60.06
CA GLU A 94 26.01 0.84 61.50
C GLU A 94 24.79 -0.08 61.78
N GLN A 95 23.81 -0.15 60.85
CA GLN A 95 22.66 -1.08 60.94
C GLN A 95 23.01 -2.54 60.63
N HIS A 96 24.26 -2.81 60.19
CA HIS A 96 24.77 -4.11 59.78
C HIS A 96 26.07 -4.49 60.50
N LYS A 97 26.78 -3.50 61.04
CA LYS A 97 28.09 -3.57 61.70
C LYS A 97 28.26 -4.73 62.67
N SER A 98 27.28 -4.97 63.55
CA SER A 98 27.29 -6.09 64.53
C SER A 98 27.41 -7.48 63.92
N LYS A 99 27.16 -7.63 62.61
CA LYS A 99 27.32 -8.87 61.83
C LYS A 99 28.49 -8.83 60.83
N TYR A 100 29.03 -7.65 60.52
CA TYR A 100 29.96 -7.44 59.40
C TYR A 100 31.28 -6.72 59.74
N ASP A 101 31.48 -6.15 60.94
CA ASP A 101 32.80 -5.65 61.37
C ASP A 101 33.79 -6.81 61.61
N ASN A 102 33.30 -7.96 62.10
CA ASN A 102 34.10 -9.15 62.40
C ASN A 102 34.85 -9.76 61.19
N TYR A 103 34.64 -9.23 59.98
CA TYR A 103 35.43 -9.57 58.79
C TYR A 103 36.56 -8.55 58.61
N GLU A 104 37.79 -8.96 58.90
CA GLU A 104 39.00 -8.16 58.69
C GLU A 104 39.88 -8.75 57.57
N GLY A 105 40.85 -7.97 57.11
CA GLY A 105 41.89 -8.41 56.17
C GLY A 105 41.36 -9.12 54.92
N LEU A 106 41.91 -10.31 54.65
CA LEU A 106 41.54 -11.14 53.50
C LEU A 106 40.07 -11.59 53.54
N MET A 107 39.55 -11.98 54.72
CA MET A 107 38.14 -12.42 54.84
C MET A 107 37.16 -11.28 54.50
N ARG A 108 37.51 -10.02 54.76
CA ARG A 108 36.71 -8.86 54.32
C ARG A 108 36.68 -8.73 52.79
N GLN A 109 37.84 -8.92 52.15
CA GLN A 109 37.95 -8.88 50.68
C GLN A 109 37.19 -10.03 50.01
N GLU A 110 37.25 -11.24 50.58
CA GLU A 110 36.50 -12.40 50.10
C GLU A 110 34.99 -12.20 50.28
N LYS A 111 34.54 -11.68 51.43
CA LYS A 111 33.12 -11.37 51.64
C LYS A 111 32.62 -10.26 50.70
N LEU A 112 33.45 -9.27 50.38
CA LEU A 112 33.13 -8.26 49.39
C LEU A 112 32.97 -8.87 47.98
N LYS A 113 33.88 -9.78 47.58
CA LYS A 113 33.77 -10.51 46.31
C LYS A 113 32.50 -11.38 46.26
N GLU A 114 32.17 -12.09 47.33
CA GLU A 114 30.95 -12.89 47.46
C GLU A 114 29.68 -12.04 47.27
N LEU A 115 29.56 -10.93 48.01
CA LEU A 115 28.39 -10.05 47.94
C LEU A 115 28.27 -9.35 46.57
N LYS A 116 29.40 -8.93 45.97
CA LYS A 116 29.41 -8.40 44.59
C LYS A 116 28.97 -9.47 43.57
N LEU A 117 29.42 -10.71 43.70
CA LEU A 117 28.97 -11.83 42.85
C LEU A 117 27.48 -12.12 43.05
N GLY A 118 26.96 -11.99 44.28
CA GLY A 118 25.53 -12.08 44.59
C GLY A 118 24.71 -11.00 43.89
N LEU A 119 25.09 -9.73 44.02
CA LEU A 119 24.42 -8.61 43.36
C LEU A 119 24.50 -8.73 41.83
N ASN A 120 25.66 -9.09 41.27
CA ASN A 120 25.83 -9.28 39.83
C ASN A 120 24.94 -10.42 39.29
N LYS A 121 24.82 -11.55 40.02
CA LYS A 121 23.87 -12.62 39.65
C LYS A 121 22.42 -12.14 39.66
N GLN A 122 22.02 -11.33 40.64
CA GLN A 122 20.67 -10.75 40.71
C GLN A 122 20.41 -9.77 39.56
N GLN A 123 21.34 -8.84 39.29
CA GLN A 123 21.21 -7.89 38.17
C GLN A 123 21.20 -8.59 36.80
N PHE A 124 22.01 -9.63 36.64
CA PHE A 124 22.02 -10.46 35.43
C PHE A 124 20.68 -11.19 35.25
N MET A 125 20.11 -11.78 36.30
CA MET A 125 18.79 -12.42 36.22
C MET A 125 17.68 -11.42 35.85
N VAL A 126 17.66 -10.22 36.44
CA VAL A 126 16.67 -9.17 36.09
C VAL A 126 16.83 -8.72 34.63
N THR A 127 18.07 -8.55 34.18
CA THR A 127 18.37 -8.11 32.80
C THR A 127 18.02 -9.19 31.78
N LYS A 128 18.35 -10.45 32.07
CA LYS A 128 17.99 -11.62 31.25
C LYS A 128 16.47 -11.78 31.14
N VAL A 129 15.72 -11.66 32.23
CA VAL A 129 14.24 -11.72 32.19
C VAL A 129 13.65 -10.57 31.36
N SER A 130 14.25 -9.38 31.39
CA SER A 130 13.84 -8.25 30.53
C SER A 130 14.09 -8.53 29.04
N GLN A 131 15.22 -9.14 28.69
CA GLN A 131 15.59 -9.54 27.32
C GLN A 131 14.73 -10.70 26.81
N GLU A 132 14.45 -11.72 27.64
CA GLU A 132 13.54 -12.82 27.29
C GLU A 132 12.10 -12.31 27.06
N SER A 133 11.66 -11.31 27.82
CA SER A 133 10.36 -10.64 27.62
C SER A 133 10.32 -9.86 26.31
N GLU A 134 11.41 -9.14 25.98
CA GLU A 134 11.56 -8.42 24.72
C GLU A 134 11.49 -9.33 23.50
N ALA A 135 12.23 -10.45 23.51
CA ALA A 135 12.20 -11.43 22.44
C ALA A 135 10.79 -12.02 22.23
N ALA A 136 10.04 -12.26 23.32
CA ALA A 136 8.66 -12.75 23.23
C ALA A 136 7.67 -11.71 22.65
N VAL A 137 7.86 -10.41 22.93
CA VAL A 137 7.06 -9.34 22.33
C VAL A 137 7.46 -9.10 20.86
N HIS A 138 8.75 -9.15 20.53
CA HIS A 138 9.23 -9.04 19.15
C HIS A 138 8.70 -10.20 18.29
N ALA A 139 8.75 -11.44 18.80
CA ALA A 139 8.15 -12.61 18.14
C ALA A 139 6.62 -12.48 17.99
N SER A 140 5.93 -11.91 18.99
CA SER A 140 4.49 -11.60 18.92
C SER A 140 4.16 -10.65 17.75
N TYR A 141 4.96 -9.62 17.50
CA TYR A 141 4.81 -8.75 16.32
C TYR A 141 5.07 -9.50 15.01
N VAL A 142 6.23 -10.14 14.85
CA VAL A 142 6.63 -10.80 13.58
C VAL A 142 5.61 -11.89 13.18
N LEU A 143 5.12 -12.67 14.14
CA LEU A 143 4.09 -13.68 13.87
C LEU A 143 2.73 -13.06 13.55
N SER A 144 2.39 -11.92 14.14
CA SER A 144 1.16 -11.17 13.80
C SER A 144 1.22 -10.54 12.40
N GLU A 145 2.40 -10.03 12.01
CA GLU A 145 2.65 -9.55 10.65
C GLU A 145 2.52 -10.67 9.61
N LEU A 146 3.05 -11.86 9.90
CA LEU A 146 2.91 -13.04 9.04
C LEU A 146 1.44 -13.50 8.93
N ILE A 147 0.67 -13.48 10.02
CA ILE A 147 -0.79 -13.76 10.00
C ILE A 147 -1.50 -12.76 9.07
N ALA A 148 -1.21 -11.46 9.18
CA ALA A 148 -1.78 -10.44 8.32
C ALA A 148 -1.38 -10.62 6.85
N LYS A 149 -0.08 -10.73 6.54
CA LYS A 149 0.44 -10.87 5.17
C LYS A 149 -0.14 -12.09 4.43
N HIS A 150 -0.39 -13.20 5.13
CA HIS A 150 -1.04 -14.38 4.56
C HIS A 150 -2.57 -14.36 4.63
N SER A 151 -3.19 -13.20 4.91
CA SER A 151 -4.64 -12.98 5.01
C SER A 151 -5.36 -13.90 6.01
N LYS A 152 -4.66 -14.40 7.03
CA LYS A 152 -5.19 -15.35 8.00
C LYS A 152 -6.08 -14.65 9.05
N PRO A 153 -7.08 -15.34 9.64
CA PRO A 153 -7.87 -14.79 10.75
C PRO A 153 -6.99 -14.52 11.98
N PHE A 154 -7.29 -13.48 12.77
CA PHE A 154 -6.54 -13.20 14.01
C PHE A 154 -6.60 -14.32 15.05
N THR A 155 -7.57 -15.24 14.96
CA THR A 155 -7.66 -16.45 15.79
C THR A 155 -6.55 -17.46 15.51
N GLU A 156 -5.93 -17.43 14.33
CA GLU A 156 -4.85 -18.33 13.93
C GLU A 156 -3.65 -18.28 14.90
N GLY A 157 -3.42 -17.12 15.53
CA GLY A 157 -2.37 -16.94 16.52
C GLY A 157 -2.46 -17.90 17.72
N GLY A 158 -3.67 -18.33 18.09
CA GLY A 158 -3.87 -19.34 19.13
C GLY A 158 -3.31 -20.71 18.73
N PHE A 159 -3.66 -21.16 17.52
CA PHE A 159 -3.18 -22.42 16.96
C PHE A 159 -1.67 -22.39 16.69
N ILE A 160 -1.15 -21.29 16.10
CA ILE A 160 0.28 -21.08 15.90
C ILE A 160 1.05 -21.15 17.23
N LYS A 161 0.52 -20.58 18.31
CA LYS A 161 1.11 -20.68 19.65
C LYS A 161 1.14 -22.12 20.17
N GLU A 162 0.06 -22.88 19.96
CA GLU A 162 0.01 -24.30 20.34
C GLU A 162 1.07 -25.12 19.59
N CYS A 163 1.17 -24.96 18.27
CA CYS A 163 2.19 -25.61 17.45
C CYS A 163 3.62 -25.28 17.93
N LEU A 164 3.91 -24.00 18.22
CA LEU A 164 5.21 -23.56 18.73
C LEU A 164 5.55 -24.17 20.10
N ILE A 165 4.57 -24.28 20.99
CA ILE A 165 4.76 -24.92 22.31
C ILE A 165 4.99 -26.43 22.14
N LYS A 166 4.19 -27.12 21.32
CA LYS A 166 4.34 -28.57 21.07
C LYS A 166 5.68 -28.92 20.41
N ALA A 167 6.14 -28.11 19.46
CA ALA A 167 7.47 -28.26 18.88
C ALA A 167 8.58 -28.06 19.92
N ALA A 168 8.45 -27.03 20.79
CA ALA A 168 9.42 -26.77 21.85
C ALA A 168 9.47 -27.85 22.93
N GLU A 169 8.32 -28.45 23.29
CA GLU A 169 8.24 -29.56 24.24
C GLU A 169 9.05 -30.79 23.78
N ILE A 170 9.12 -31.03 22.47
CA ILE A 170 9.85 -32.16 21.87
C ILE A 170 11.32 -31.80 21.60
N ILE A 171 11.56 -30.66 20.95
CA ILE A 171 12.88 -30.32 20.38
C ILE A 171 13.79 -29.61 21.39
N CYS A 172 13.23 -28.77 22.27
CA CYS A 172 14.01 -27.96 23.20
C CYS A 172 13.28 -27.73 24.55
N PRO A 173 12.94 -28.80 25.30
CA PRO A 173 12.07 -28.74 26.48
C PRO A 173 12.49 -27.72 27.55
N GLY A 174 13.80 -27.46 27.72
CA GLY A 174 14.30 -26.42 28.62
C GLY A 174 13.86 -24.99 28.28
N ASN A 175 13.48 -24.72 27.04
CA ASN A 175 13.10 -23.40 26.52
C ASN A 175 11.58 -23.19 26.37
N VAL A 176 10.74 -24.18 26.68
CA VAL A 176 9.26 -24.11 26.49
C VAL A 176 8.64 -22.86 27.12
N LYS A 177 9.13 -22.43 28.29
CA LYS A 177 8.66 -21.22 28.98
C LYS A 177 8.84 -19.94 28.15
N SER A 178 9.82 -19.88 27.25
CA SER A 178 10.03 -18.74 26.35
C SER A 178 8.95 -18.67 25.27
N PHE A 179 8.57 -19.81 24.68
CA PHE A 179 7.47 -19.89 23.72
C PHE A 179 6.10 -19.63 24.38
N GLN A 180 5.91 -20.11 25.62
CA GLN A 180 4.71 -19.82 26.41
C GLN A 180 4.50 -18.32 26.68
N ARG A 181 5.57 -17.51 26.74
CA ARG A 181 5.49 -16.04 26.91
C ARG A 181 5.08 -15.28 25.65
N ILE A 182 5.14 -15.88 24.46
CA ILE A 182 4.76 -15.20 23.21
C ILE A 182 3.22 -15.01 23.22
N SER A 183 2.76 -13.76 23.16
CA SER A 183 1.32 -13.45 23.20
C SER A 183 0.73 -13.38 21.79
N LEU A 184 -0.18 -14.32 21.49
CA LEU A 184 -0.84 -14.46 20.19
C LEU A 184 -2.36 -14.71 20.35
N SER A 185 -2.99 -14.08 21.35
CA SER A 185 -4.46 -14.09 21.45
C SER A 185 -5.09 -13.33 20.27
N ARG A 186 -6.36 -13.61 19.95
CA ARG A 186 -7.10 -12.90 18.87
C ARG A 186 -7.02 -11.38 19.01
N ASN A 187 -7.11 -10.85 20.24
CA ASN A 187 -7.00 -9.42 20.51
C ASN A 187 -5.56 -8.93 20.33
N THR A 188 -4.58 -9.68 20.86
CA THR A 188 -3.15 -9.32 20.71
C THR A 188 -2.75 -9.27 19.24
N VAL A 189 -3.11 -10.26 18.42
CA VAL A 189 -2.78 -10.25 16.99
C VAL A 189 -3.43 -9.05 16.30
N ALA A 190 -4.68 -8.72 16.63
CA ALA A 190 -5.35 -7.52 16.10
C ALA A 190 -4.62 -6.21 16.50
N GLU A 191 -4.32 -6.04 17.79
CA GLU A 191 -3.56 -4.89 18.33
C GLU A 191 -2.19 -4.74 17.65
N ARG A 192 -1.44 -5.83 17.52
CA ARG A 192 -0.13 -5.86 16.87
C ARG A 192 -0.24 -5.46 15.39
N VAL A 193 -1.25 -5.92 14.67
CA VAL A 193 -1.47 -5.54 13.27
C VAL A 193 -1.85 -4.06 13.13
N THR A 194 -2.61 -3.51 14.07
CA THR A 194 -2.88 -2.06 14.13
C THR A 194 -1.59 -1.27 14.35
N ASP A 195 -0.78 -1.64 15.35
CA ASP A 195 0.52 -1.01 15.63
C ASP A 195 1.47 -1.00 14.40
N LEU A 196 1.51 -2.12 13.66
CA LEU A 196 2.33 -2.27 12.45
C LEU A 196 1.84 -1.35 11.32
N ALA A 197 0.51 -1.23 11.15
CA ALA A 197 -0.09 -0.32 10.17
C ALA A 197 0.08 1.17 10.53
N ASP A 198 0.02 1.51 11.81
CA ASP A 198 0.28 2.86 12.31
C ASP A 198 1.76 3.23 12.09
N ASN A 199 2.70 2.32 12.35
CA ASN A 199 4.12 2.55 12.06
C ASN A 199 4.38 2.74 10.56
N LEU A 200 3.78 1.95 9.67
CA LEU A 200 3.85 2.16 8.21
C LEU A 200 3.29 3.55 7.81
N SER A 201 2.21 3.99 8.46
CA SER A 201 1.60 5.31 8.22
C SER A 201 2.50 6.46 8.69
N ILE A 202 3.18 6.28 9.83
CA ILE A 202 4.22 7.21 10.33
C ILE A 202 5.40 7.26 9.36
N GLN A 203 5.86 6.13 8.81
CA GLN A 203 6.94 6.10 7.82
C GLN A 203 6.59 6.88 6.54
N ILE A 204 5.38 6.71 5.98
CA ILE A 204 4.92 7.46 4.81
C ILE A 204 4.88 8.98 5.11
N LYS A 205 4.34 9.37 6.28
CA LYS A 205 4.29 10.77 6.72
C LYS A 205 5.70 11.34 6.96
N ALA A 206 6.65 10.53 7.42
CA ALA A 206 8.04 10.95 7.60
C ALA A 206 8.79 11.10 6.25
N LYS A 207 8.46 10.27 5.25
CA LYS A 207 9.06 10.38 3.90
C LYS A 207 8.46 11.52 3.07
N SER A 208 7.28 12.05 3.41
CA SER A 208 6.56 13.04 2.58
C SER A 208 7.34 14.32 2.28
N SER A 209 8.29 14.71 3.14
CA SER A 209 9.18 15.85 2.93
C SER A 209 10.22 15.65 1.82
N SER A 210 10.51 14.41 1.42
CA SER A 210 11.48 14.07 0.36
C SER A 210 10.87 13.96 -1.04
N PHE A 211 9.55 14.03 -1.15
CA PHE A 211 8.86 13.93 -2.44
C PHE A 211 8.89 15.28 -3.17
N GLU A 212 9.32 15.29 -4.43
CA GLU A 212 9.27 16.48 -5.29
C GLU A 212 7.99 16.54 -6.12
N ALA A 213 7.43 15.40 -6.46
CA ALA A 213 6.10 15.27 -7.06
C ALA A 213 5.39 14.04 -6.52
N PHE A 214 4.06 14.11 -6.39
CA PHE A 214 3.23 12.95 -6.11
C PHE A 214 1.90 12.98 -6.84
N SER A 215 1.34 11.80 -7.07
CA SER A 215 -0.02 11.57 -7.56
C SER A 215 -0.75 10.60 -6.65
N ILE A 216 -2.08 10.53 -6.81
CA ILE A 216 -2.92 9.56 -6.10
C ILE A 216 -3.78 8.76 -7.08
N ALA A 217 -4.02 7.48 -6.79
CA ALA A 217 -5.02 6.67 -7.46
C ALA A 217 -6.18 6.45 -6.49
N CYS A 218 -7.38 6.81 -6.92
CA CYS A 218 -8.62 6.73 -6.15
C CYS A 218 -9.63 5.84 -6.87
N ASP A 219 -10.19 4.87 -6.17
CA ASP A 219 -11.15 3.90 -6.70
C ASP A 219 -12.09 3.45 -5.56
N GLU A 220 -13.29 2.94 -5.87
CA GLU A 220 -14.29 2.54 -4.88
C GLU A 220 -14.82 1.13 -5.14
N SER A 221 -14.95 0.33 -4.08
CA SER A 221 -15.65 -0.96 -4.17
C SER A 221 -16.43 -1.25 -2.89
N THR A 222 -17.64 -1.78 -3.04
CA THR A 222 -18.47 -2.21 -1.92
C THR A 222 -17.96 -3.52 -1.32
N ASP A 223 -17.84 -3.58 0.00
CA ASP A 223 -17.57 -4.83 0.72
C ASP A 223 -18.86 -5.62 1.02
N ILE A 224 -18.70 -6.86 1.52
CA ILE A 224 -19.84 -7.78 1.72
C ILE A 224 -20.86 -7.31 2.78
N GLY A 225 -20.50 -6.33 3.62
CA GLY A 225 -21.40 -5.66 4.56
C GLY A 225 -22.21 -4.51 3.94
N GLY A 226 -22.05 -4.23 2.65
CA GLY A 226 -22.73 -3.12 1.96
C GLY A 226 -22.05 -1.75 2.13
N VAL A 227 -20.92 -1.69 2.84
CA VAL A 227 -20.14 -0.45 3.01
C VAL A 227 -19.28 -0.22 1.76
N ALA A 228 -19.38 0.97 1.17
CA ALA A 228 -18.47 1.41 0.12
C ALA A 228 -17.09 1.70 0.74
N GLN A 229 -16.02 1.24 0.08
CA GLN A 229 -14.66 1.39 0.58
C GLN A 229 -13.82 2.13 -0.48
N LEU A 230 -13.39 3.34 -0.15
CA LEU A 230 -12.56 4.19 -0.99
C LEU A 230 -11.09 3.82 -0.79
N ALA A 231 -10.45 3.29 -1.83
CA ALA A 231 -9.02 3.02 -1.84
C ALA A 231 -8.26 4.25 -2.32
N VAL A 232 -7.25 4.70 -1.55
CA VAL A 232 -6.36 5.79 -1.97
C VAL A 232 -4.90 5.32 -1.92
N PHE A 233 -4.29 5.11 -3.09
CA PHE A 233 -2.85 4.87 -3.22
C PHE A 233 -2.11 6.18 -3.49
N LEU A 234 -0.89 6.28 -2.96
CA LEU A 234 0.10 7.31 -3.25
C LEU A 234 1.15 6.75 -4.19
N ARG A 235 1.55 7.55 -5.19
CA ARG A 235 2.80 7.38 -5.92
C ARG A 235 3.55 8.69 -5.90
N ALA A 236 4.80 8.67 -5.50
CA ALA A 236 5.66 9.83 -5.40
C ALA A 236 7.02 9.59 -6.03
N CYS A 237 7.66 10.67 -6.47
CA CYS A 237 9.04 10.69 -6.92
C CYS A 237 9.85 11.48 -5.89
N ASP A 238 10.88 10.87 -5.28
CA ASP A 238 11.78 11.57 -4.37
C ASP A 238 12.92 12.32 -5.09
N THR A 239 13.71 13.10 -4.35
CA THR A 239 14.83 13.92 -4.87
C THR A 239 15.84 13.13 -5.70
N ASP A 240 15.92 11.82 -5.46
CA ASP A 240 16.85 10.88 -6.10
C ASP A 240 16.14 10.08 -7.23
N PHE A 241 14.98 10.57 -7.69
CA PHE A 241 14.09 9.96 -8.69
C PHE A 241 13.61 8.53 -8.38
N ASN A 242 13.54 8.12 -7.11
CA ASN A 242 13.00 6.81 -6.77
C ASN A 242 11.48 6.86 -6.64
N ILE A 243 10.83 5.85 -7.22
CA ILE A 243 9.38 5.69 -7.17
C ILE A 243 8.98 5.12 -5.81
N PHE A 244 8.24 5.91 -5.04
CA PHE A 244 7.61 5.50 -3.80
C PHE A 244 6.11 5.28 -4.01
N GLU A 245 5.70 4.01 -4.09
CA GLU A 245 4.34 3.59 -4.42
C GLU A 245 3.76 2.75 -3.25
N GLU A 246 2.76 3.28 -2.56
CA GLU A 246 2.21 2.74 -1.31
C GLU A 246 0.72 3.03 -1.13
N LEU A 247 0.04 2.21 -0.32
CA LEU A 247 -1.33 2.53 0.13
C LEU A 247 -1.28 3.68 1.13
N LEU A 248 -2.08 4.75 0.93
CA LEU A 248 -2.42 5.66 2.02
C LEU A 248 -3.41 4.94 2.94
N GLU A 249 -4.70 4.97 2.65
CA GLU A 249 -5.73 4.33 3.47
C GLU A 249 -6.82 3.71 2.59
N LEU A 250 -7.47 2.68 3.13
CA LEU A 250 -8.80 2.25 2.71
C LEU A 250 -9.79 2.93 3.66
N VAL A 251 -10.68 3.76 3.15
CA VAL A 251 -11.59 4.56 3.97
C VAL A 251 -13.04 4.09 3.79
N PRO A 252 -13.76 3.72 4.87
CA PRO A 252 -15.15 3.31 4.79
C PRO A 252 -16.08 4.50 4.61
N MET A 253 -16.89 4.45 3.55
CA MET A 253 -17.91 5.44 3.19
C MET A 253 -19.27 4.91 3.66
N HIS A 254 -19.59 5.10 4.95
CA HIS A 254 -20.76 4.49 5.59
C HIS A 254 -22.14 5.03 5.16
N ASN A 255 -22.20 6.26 4.63
CA ASN A 255 -23.46 6.95 4.31
C ASN A 255 -23.63 7.16 2.80
N THR A 256 -22.72 7.92 2.19
CA THR A 256 -22.75 8.33 0.79
C THR A 256 -21.31 8.43 0.25
N SER A 257 -21.15 8.20 -1.05
CA SER A 257 -19.90 8.38 -1.80
C SER A 257 -20.07 9.41 -2.92
N THR A 258 -20.63 10.58 -2.59
CA THR A 258 -20.68 11.70 -3.55
C THR A 258 -19.26 12.24 -3.80
N GLY A 259 -19.07 12.98 -4.90
CA GLY A 259 -17.78 13.65 -5.18
C GLY A 259 -17.35 14.59 -4.06
N GLN A 260 -18.30 15.20 -3.35
CA GLN A 260 -18.06 16.05 -2.18
C GLN A 260 -17.60 15.23 -0.96
N ASP A 261 -18.14 14.03 -0.74
CA ASP A 261 -17.72 13.13 0.33
C ASP A 261 -16.31 12.59 0.09
N ILE A 262 -16.04 12.14 -1.14
CA ILE A 262 -14.73 11.64 -1.59
C ILE A 262 -13.68 12.76 -1.50
N PHE A 263 -13.98 13.97 -1.98
CA PHE A 263 -13.11 15.14 -1.81
C PHE A 263 -12.84 15.44 -0.33
N ASN A 264 -13.88 15.48 0.52
CA ASN A 264 -13.75 15.75 1.94
C ASN A 264 -12.90 14.68 2.66
N CYS A 265 -12.95 13.44 2.19
CA CYS A 265 -12.10 12.34 2.66
C CYS A 265 -10.65 12.52 2.20
N VAL A 266 -10.41 12.59 0.89
CA VAL A 266 -9.07 12.65 0.30
C VAL A 266 -8.31 13.89 0.75
N PHE A 267 -8.95 15.06 0.82
CA PHE A 267 -8.28 16.29 1.25
C PHE A 267 -7.81 16.22 2.71
N LYS A 268 -8.62 15.64 3.62
CA LYS A 268 -8.19 15.34 5.00
C LYS A 268 -7.07 14.30 5.05
N LEU A 269 -7.06 13.33 4.13
CA LEU A 269 -6.01 12.32 4.04
C LEU A 269 -4.67 12.95 3.61
N LEU A 270 -4.67 13.83 2.60
CA LEU A 270 -3.47 14.57 2.19
C LEU A 270 -2.92 15.43 3.35
N GLN A 271 -3.79 16.10 4.10
CA GLN A 271 -3.41 16.82 5.33
C GLN A 271 -2.84 15.87 6.41
N LYS A 272 -3.46 14.71 6.64
CA LYS A 272 -2.98 13.68 7.60
C LYS A 272 -1.56 13.22 7.31
N TYR A 273 -1.18 13.08 6.05
CA TYR A 273 0.15 12.62 5.62
C TYR A 273 1.15 13.74 5.30
N ASN A 274 0.85 15.01 5.58
CA ASN A 274 1.71 16.15 5.20
C ASN A 274 2.03 16.16 3.68
N LEU A 275 1.01 15.96 2.84
CA LEU A 275 1.12 15.95 1.37
C LEU A 275 0.53 17.26 0.81
N PRO A 276 1.34 18.24 0.37
CA PRO A 276 0.85 19.56 -0.04
C PRO A 276 0.26 19.54 -1.45
N LEU A 277 -0.87 20.24 -1.67
CA LEU A 277 -1.51 20.35 -2.98
C LEU A 277 -0.65 21.02 -4.08
N SER A 278 0.45 21.71 -3.73
CA SER A 278 1.42 22.24 -4.69
C SER A 278 2.33 21.17 -5.30
N LYS A 279 2.50 20.01 -4.66
CA LYS A 279 3.24 18.86 -5.20
C LYS A 279 2.34 17.73 -5.72
N LEU A 280 1.00 17.92 -5.69
CA LEU A 280 0.05 16.98 -6.29
C LEU A 280 -0.07 17.24 -7.80
N THR A 281 0.39 16.29 -8.61
CA THR A 281 0.53 16.41 -10.06
C THR A 281 -0.61 15.75 -10.84
N SER A 282 -1.06 14.57 -10.40
CA SER A 282 -2.20 13.89 -11.03
C SER A 282 -3.08 13.07 -10.08
N VAL A 283 -4.30 12.81 -10.54
CA VAL A 283 -5.28 11.93 -9.89
C VAL A 283 -5.76 10.91 -10.92
N ALA A 284 -5.54 9.62 -10.64
CA ALA A 284 -6.08 8.52 -11.44
C ALA A 284 -7.39 7.98 -10.85
N THR A 285 -8.42 7.78 -11.68
CA THR A 285 -9.72 7.23 -11.25
C THR A 285 -10.34 6.30 -12.30
N ASP A 286 -11.34 5.53 -11.90
CA ASP A 286 -12.14 4.67 -12.78
C ASP A 286 -13.05 5.44 -13.76
N GLY A 287 -13.23 6.76 -13.58
CA GLY A 287 -14.13 7.59 -14.37
C GLY A 287 -15.60 7.57 -13.95
N ALA A 288 -15.94 7.07 -12.75
CA ALA A 288 -17.30 7.12 -12.23
C ALA A 288 -17.83 8.57 -12.06
N PRO A 289 -19.15 8.81 -12.15
CA PRO A 289 -19.73 10.15 -11.99
C PRO A 289 -19.42 10.83 -10.65
N SER A 290 -19.21 10.08 -9.56
CA SER A 290 -18.76 10.63 -8.27
C SER A 290 -17.29 11.09 -8.31
N MET A 291 -16.46 10.47 -9.14
CA MET A 291 -15.06 10.84 -9.33
C MET A 291 -14.90 12.03 -10.27
N THR A 292 -15.58 12.02 -11.43
CA THR A 292 -15.29 12.91 -12.57
C THR A 292 -16.49 13.66 -13.14
N GLY A 293 -17.68 13.50 -12.57
CA GLY A 293 -18.88 14.25 -12.98
C GLY A 293 -18.86 15.72 -12.53
N ASN A 294 -19.96 16.43 -12.78
CA ASN A 294 -20.17 17.79 -12.29
C ASN A 294 -20.29 17.81 -10.75
N ASN A 295 -19.39 18.53 -10.08
CA ASN A 295 -19.07 18.42 -8.64
C ASN A 295 -18.56 17.04 -8.21
N GLY A 296 -17.93 16.31 -9.14
CA GLY A 296 -17.13 15.13 -8.88
C GLY A 296 -15.85 15.49 -8.10
N PHE A 297 -15.28 14.49 -7.42
CA PHE A 297 -14.10 14.65 -6.58
C PHE A 297 -12.94 15.36 -7.29
N VAL A 298 -12.62 14.98 -8.53
CA VAL A 298 -11.52 15.55 -9.31
C VAL A 298 -11.72 17.05 -9.60
N GLU A 299 -12.96 17.44 -9.95
CA GLU A 299 -13.29 18.84 -10.24
C GLU A 299 -13.21 19.70 -8.95
N LEU A 300 -13.70 19.18 -7.83
CA LEU A 300 -13.61 19.84 -6.52
C LEU A 300 -12.15 19.98 -6.06
N LEU A 301 -11.30 18.99 -6.33
CA LEU A 301 -9.88 19.04 -6.00
C LEU A 301 -9.11 20.04 -6.88
N GLN A 302 -9.41 20.12 -8.17
CA GLN A 302 -8.87 21.13 -9.09
C GLN A 302 -9.29 22.54 -8.66
N LYS A 303 -10.59 22.76 -8.40
CA LYS A 303 -11.10 24.02 -7.82
C LYS A 303 -10.33 24.40 -6.56
N LYS A 304 -10.13 23.45 -5.64
CA LYS A 304 -9.41 23.73 -4.39
C LYS A 304 -7.92 24.00 -4.56
N GLN A 305 -7.28 23.46 -5.61
CA GLN A 305 -5.90 23.82 -5.93
C GLN A 305 -5.82 25.26 -6.44
N SER A 306 -6.70 25.66 -7.38
CA SER A 306 -6.72 27.01 -7.95
C SER A 306 -7.14 28.11 -6.95
N GLU A 307 -7.84 27.75 -5.86
CA GLU A 307 -8.08 28.67 -4.72
C GLU A 307 -6.80 29.01 -3.91
N ILE A 308 -5.74 28.19 -4.02
CA ILE A 308 -4.54 28.25 -3.16
C ILE A 308 -3.27 28.57 -3.96
N TYR A 309 -3.20 28.11 -5.22
CA TYR A 309 -2.04 28.25 -6.09
C TYR A 309 -2.47 28.69 -7.50
N ASP A 310 -1.86 29.78 -7.99
CA ASP A 310 -2.04 30.22 -9.37
C ASP A 310 -1.30 29.30 -10.36
N GLY A 311 -1.75 29.25 -11.61
CA GLY A 311 -1.19 28.49 -12.73
C GLY A 311 -1.17 26.95 -12.60
N SER A 312 -1.32 26.40 -11.39
CA SER A 312 -1.16 24.97 -11.10
C SER A 312 -2.44 24.19 -11.38
N LYS A 313 -2.33 23.10 -12.17
CA LYS A 313 -3.46 22.24 -12.53
C LYS A 313 -3.12 20.75 -12.42
N ILE A 314 -3.72 20.09 -11.44
CA ILE A 314 -3.79 18.62 -11.32
C ILE A 314 -4.30 18.00 -12.63
N HIS A 315 -3.52 17.11 -13.21
CA HIS A 315 -3.93 16.27 -14.32
C HIS A 315 -4.90 15.19 -13.84
N HIS A 316 -5.97 14.93 -14.60
CA HIS A 316 -6.78 13.73 -14.41
C HIS A 316 -6.25 12.62 -15.32
N THR A 317 -6.32 11.37 -14.86
CA THR A 317 -6.08 10.20 -15.71
C THR A 317 -7.19 9.19 -15.48
N HIS A 318 -8.05 9.03 -16.48
CA HIS A 318 -9.03 7.95 -16.48
C HIS A 318 -8.28 6.63 -16.70
N CYS A 319 -8.48 5.68 -15.79
CA CYS A 319 -7.74 4.41 -15.71
C CYS A 319 -7.63 3.71 -17.07
N ILE A 320 -6.40 3.60 -17.60
CA ILE A 320 -6.13 3.08 -18.95
C ILE A 320 -6.64 1.64 -19.12
N ILE A 321 -6.56 0.84 -18.05
CA ILE A 321 -7.08 -0.54 -18.00
C ILE A 321 -8.61 -0.55 -18.06
N HIS A 322 -9.29 0.36 -17.35
CA HIS A 322 -10.75 0.45 -17.43
C HIS A 322 -11.20 0.94 -18.80
N GLN A 323 -10.54 1.95 -19.39
CA GLN A 323 -10.81 2.40 -20.75
C GLN A 323 -10.68 1.26 -21.79
N GLU A 324 -9.64 0.43 -21.70
CA GLU A 324 -9.46 -0.75 -22.57
C GLU A 324 -10.64 -1.73 -22.43
N VAL A 325 -11.03 -2.07 -21.20
CA VAL A 325 -12.19 -2.94 -20.92
C VAL A 325 -13.52 -2.32 -21.39
N LEU A 326 -13.64 -0.98 -21.41
CA LEU A 326 -14.79 -0.29 -22.00
C LEU A 326 -14.78 -0.39 -23.53
N CYS A 327 -13.63 -0.19 -24.18
CA CYS A 327 -13.49 -0.31 -25.64
C CYS A 327 -13.85 -1.73 -26.12
N ALA A 328 -13.42 -2.77 -25.40
CA ALA A 328 -13.69 -4.16 -25.72
C ALA A 328 -15.19 -4.50 -25.84
N LYS A 329 -16.08 -3.75 -25.15
CA LYS A 329 -17.54 -3.99 -25.16
C LYS A 329 -18.16 -3.86 -26.55
N VAL A 330 -17.60 -3.04 -27.45
CA VAL A 330 -18.17 -2.78 -28.78
C VAL A 330 -18.06 -3.98 -29.74
N ILE A 331 -17.20 -4.97 -29.43
CA ILE A 331 -17.11 -6.23 -30.19
C ILE A 331 -18.46 -6.97 -30.19
N ASN A 332 -19.23 -6.86 -29.10
CA ASN A 332 -20.55 -7.43 -28.85
C ASN A 332 -20.94 -8.65 -29.71
N MET A 333 -20.73 -9.85 -29.16
CA MET A 333 -21.19 -11.14 -29.71
C MET A 333 -21.96 -11.93 -28.64
N GLU A 334 -23.10 -11.38 -28.22
CA GLU A 334 -23.98 -12.00 -27.23
C GLU A 334 -24.52 -13.38 -27.69
N ASN A 335 -24.62 -13.62 -29.01
CA ASN A 335 -24.94 -14.91 -29.60
C ASN A 335 -23.94 -16.02 -29.23
N VAL A 336 -22.64 -15.73 -29.30
CA VAL A 336 -21.56 -16.64 -28.91
C VAL A 336 -21.54 -16.80 -27.39
N LEU A 337 -21.50 -15.69 -26.66
CA LEU A 337 -21.34 -15.70 -25.21
C LEU A 337 -22.51 -16.37 -24.49
N THR A 338 -23.75 -16.11 -24.90
CA THR A 338 -24.95 -16.72 -24.28
C THR A 338 -25.00 -18.22 -24.49
N SER A 339 -24.58 -18.70 -25.67
CA SER A 339 -24.58 -20.13 -25.99
C SER A 339 -23.50 -20.88 -25.21
N ILE A 340 -22.30 -20.30 -25.10
CA ILE A 340 -21.21 -20.86 -24.28
C ILE A 340 -21.56 -20.82 -22.78
N LYS A 341 -22.16 -19.74 -22.26
CA LYS A 341 -22.68 -19.69 -20.89
C LYS A 341 -23.65 -20.84 -20.60
N LYS A 342 -24.62 -21.11 -21.51
CA LYS A 342 -25.59 -22.20 -21.36
C LYS A 342 -24.89 -23.56 -21.27
N ILE A 343 -23.97 -23.85 -22.19
CA ILE A 343 -23.25 -25.14 -22.25
C ILE A 343 -22.36 -25.33 -21.02
N ILE A 344 -21.54 -24.33 -20.65
CA ILE A 344 -20.69 -24.40 -19.46
C ILE A 344 -21.53 -24.55 -18.19
N ASN A 345 -22.67 -23.88 -18.09
CA ASN A 345 -23.59 -24.06 -16.96
C ASN A 345 -24.21 -25.47 -16.94
N PHE A 346 -24.57 -26.06 -18.08
CA PHE A 346 -25.02 -27.45 -18.12
C PHE A 346 -23.94 -28.43 -17.64
N LEU A 347 -22.70 -28.26 -18.10
CA LEU A 347 -21.57 -29.14 -17.73
C LEU A 347 -21.16 -28.98 -16.26
N ARG A 348 -21.14 -27.75 -15.73
CA ARG A 348 -20.60 -27.45 -14.39
C ARG A 348 -21.61 -27.23 -13.27
N SER A 349 -22.89 -26.95 -13.52
CA SER A 349 -23.85 -26.67 -12.43
C SER A 349 -24.23 -27.91 -11.62
N ARG A 350 -24.10 -29.10 -12.21
CA ARG A 350 -24.41 -30.38 -11.56
C ARG A 350 -23.11 -31.14 -11.27
N SER A 351 -22.86 -31.48 -10.01
CA SER A 351 -21.68 -32.24 -9.57
C SER A 351 -21.60 -33.67 -10.15
N LEU A 352 -22.69 -34.20 -10.71
CA LEU A 352 -22.69 -35.41 -11.53
C LEU A 352 -22.14 -35.13 -12.93
N ASN A 353 -22.66 -34.11 -13.63
CA ASN A 353 -22.22 -33.73 -14.97
C ASN A 353 -20.72 -33.37 -14.97
N GLN A 354 -20.26 -32.58 -13.99
CA GLN A 354 -18.86 -32.20 -13.88
C GLN A 354 -17.95 -33.42 -13.72
N ARG A 355 -18.28 -34.37 -12.83
CA ARG A 355 -17.48 -35.59 -12.62
C ARG A 355 -17.50 -36.49 -13.85
N GLN A 356 -18.65 -36.65 -14.51
CA GLN A 356 -18.76 -37.45 -15.73
C GLN A 356 -17.99 -36.81 -16.90
N PHE A 357 -17.98 -35.48 -17.03
CA PHE A 357 -17.22 -34.78 -18.06
C PHE A 357 -15.70 -34.85 -17.78
N SER A 358 -15.26 -34.67 -16.53
CA SER A 358 -13.85 -34.86 -16.17
C SER A 358 -13.36 -36.30 -16.34
N ALA A 359 -14.21 -37.31 -16.10
CA ALA A 359 -13.90 -38.70 -16.43
C ALA A 359 -13.77 -38.89 -17.95
N PHE A 360 -14.75 -38.42 -18.73
CA PHE A 360 -14.75 -38.49 -20.19
C PHE A 360 -13.53 -37.82 -20.84
N LEU A 361 -13.10 -36.64 -20.35
CA LEU A 361 -11.87 -35.99 -20.82
C LEU A 361 -10.60 -36.81 -20.48
N SER A 362 -10.61 -37.53 -19.35
CA SER A 362 -9.52 -38.44 -18.96
C SER A 362 -9.57 -39.79 -19.69
N GLU A 363 -10.70 -40.18 -20.27
CA GLU A 363 -10.85 -41.36 -21.15
C GLU A 363 -10.40 -41.06 -22.60
N LEU A 364 -10.25 -39.77 -22.93
CA LEU A 364 -9.79 -39.26 -24.23
C LEU A 364 -8.34 -38.68 -24.20
N ASP A 365 -7.61 -38.87 -23.10
CA ASP A 365 -6.26 -38.32 -22.86
C ASP A 365 -6.14 -36.79 -23.13
N SER A 366 -7.21 -36.04 -22.86
CA SER A 366 -7.27 -34.59 -23.15
C SER A 366 -6.34 -33.77 -22.25
N GLU A 367 -5.69 -32.73 -22.79
CA GLU A 367 -4.81 -31.82 -22.05
C GLU A 367 -5.52 -31.07 -20.91
N TYR A 368 -6.86 -30.99 -20.93
CA TYR A 368 -7.67 -30.31 -19.93
C TYR A 368 -8.47 -31.29 -19.07
N SER A 369 -8.29 -31.24 -17.75
CA SER A 369 -9.11 -32.03 -16.81
C SER A 369 -10.53 -31.47 -16.56
N SER A 370 -10.77 -30.20 -16.92
CA SER A 370 -12.10 -29.57 -16.90
C SER A 370 -12.10 -28.20 -17.59
N LEU A 371 -13.26 -27.78 -18.12
CA LEU A 371 -13.55 -26.40 -18.50
C LEU A 371 -13.61 -25.49 -17.27
N SER A 372 -13.13 -24.24 -17.37
CA SER A 372 -13.32 -23.20 -16.35
C SER A 372 -14.80 -22.78 -16.20
N TYR A 373 -15.19 -22.23 -15.04
CA TYR A 373 -16.48 -21.52 -14.93
C TYR A 373 -16.43 -20.22 -15.73
N TYR A 374 -17.48 -19.94 -16.50
CA TYR A 374 -17.65 -18.63 -17.12
C TYR A 374 -18.01 -17.59 -16.05
N THR A 375 -17.31 -16.45 -16.02
CA THR A 375 -17.64 -15.29 -15.17
C THR A 375 -17.73 -14.04 -16.02
N GLU A 376 -18.88 -13.34 -15.97
CA GLU A 376 -19.14 -12.11 -16.76
C GLU A 376 -18.24 -10.92 -16.39
N VAL A 377 -17.59 -10.98 -15.23
CA VAL A 377 -16.99 -9.83 -14.54
C VAL A 377 -15.79 -9.23 -15.29
N ARG A 378 -15.02 -10.01 -16.07
CA ARG A 378 -13.83 -9.51 -16.80
C ARG A 378 -13.62 -10.22 -18.14
N TRP A 379 -13.27 -9.44 -19.18
CA TRP A 379 -12.84 -9.96 -20.49
C TRP A 379 -11.61 -10.88 -20.37
N LEU A 380 -10.77 -10.64 -19.35
CA LEU A 380 -9.63 -11.48 -18.97
C LEU A 380 -10.00 -12.94 -18.66
N SER A 381 -11.12 -13.18 -17.98
CA SER A 381 -11.66 -14.52 -17.74
C SER A 381 -12.35 -15.08 -18.99
N CYS A 382 -12.98 -14.21 -19.79
CA CYS A 382 -13.64 -14.59 -21.03
C CYS A 382 -12.67 -15.22 -22.05
N SER A 383 -11.52 -14.58 -22.32
CA SER A 383 -10.53 -15.09 -23.29
C SER A 383 -10.06 -16.51 -22.97
N LYS A 384 -9.73 -16.80 -21.71
CA LYS A 384 -9.31 -18.15 -21.28
C LYS A 384 -10.43 -19.18 -21.45
N VAL A 385 -11.66 -18.83 -21.07
CA VAL A 385 -12.82 -19.70 -21.21
C VAL A 385 -13.15 -19.98 -22.68
N LEU A 386 -13.06 -18.97 -23.55
CA LEU A 386 -13.30 -19.11 -24.99
C LEU A 386 -12.26 -20.01 -25.66
N LYS A 387 -10.97 -19.84 -25.32
CA LYS A 387 -9.90 -20.70 -25.83
C LYS A 387 -10.09 -22.15 -25.37
N GLN A 388 -10.31 -22.40 -24.08
CA GLN A 388 -10.60 -23.74 -23.56
C GLN A 388 -11.87 -24.35 -24.19
N PHE A 389 -12.90 -23.56 -24.48
CA PHE A 389 -14.11 -24.04 -25.15
C PHE A 389 -13.84 -24.42 -26.61
N TRP A 390 -13.02 -23.64 -27.33
CA TRP A 390 -12.63 -23.94 -28.71
C TRP A 390 -11.78 -25.21 -28.83
N ASP A 391 -10.87 -25.40 -27.88
CA ASP A 391 -9.94 -26.52 -27.86
C ASP A 391 -10.61 -27.84 -27.44
N LEU A 392 -11.78 -27.77 -26.79
CA LEU A 392 -12.59 -28.90 -26.34
C LEU A 392 -13.94 -29.04 -27.09
N LYS A 393 -14.18 -28.29 -28.17
CA LYS A 393 -15.52 -28.21 -28.80
C LYS A 393 -15.99 -29.56 -29.33
N GLU A 394 -15.09 -30.41 -29.82
CA GLU A 394 -15.38 -31.78 -30.26
C GLU A 394 -15.82 -32.67 -29.08
N GLU A 395 -15.06 -32.72 -27.99
CA GLU A 395 -15.38 -33.51 -26.79
C GLU A 395 -16.64 -33.00 -26.07
N ILE A 396 -16.85 -31.68 -26.04
CA ILE A 396 -18.08 -31.06 -25.55
C ILE A 396 -19.28 -31.52 -26.39
N CYS A 397 -19.16 -31.50 -27.72
CA CYS A 397 -20.23 -31.95 -28.62
C CYS A 397 -20.54 -33.44 -28.40
N GLN A 398 -19.53 -34.30 -28.37
CA GLN A 398 -19.69 -35.73 -28.08
C GLN A 398 -20.37 -35.97 -26.71
N PHE A 399 -19.90 -35.30 -25.65
CA PHE A 399 -20.49 -35.44 -24.32
C PHE A 399 -21.95 -34.97 -24.29
N LEU A 400 -22.28 -33.85 -24.95
CA LEU A 400 -23.66 -33.35 -25.05
C LEU A 400 -24.59 -34.34 -25.79
N ILE A 401 -24.11 -35.03 -26.82
CA ILE A 401 -24.83 -36.13 -27.47
C ILE A 401 -25.15 -37.25 -26.46
N THR A 402 -24.19 -37.68 -25.64
CA THR A 402 -24.46 -38.70 -24.57
C THR A 402 -25.50 -38.24 -23.55
N LYS A 403 -25.78 -36.93 -23.46
CA LYS A 403 -26.76 -36.33 -22.56
C LYS A 403 -28.07 -35.92 -23.25
N ASN A 404 -28.27 -36.30 -24.51
CA ASN A 404 -29.43 -35.91 -25.34
C ASN A 404 -29.67 -34.38 -25.30
N GLN A 405 -28.59 -33.59 -25.37
CA GLN A 405 -28.67 -32.13 -25.48
C GLN A 405 -28.56 -31.70 -26.94
N ASP A 406 -29.09 -30.52 -27.26
CA ASP A 406 -28.92 -29.90 -28.57
C ASP A 406 -27.43 -29.61 -28.85
N THR A 407 -26.98 -30.01 -30.04
CA THR A 407 -25.62 -29.82 -30.55
C THR A 407 -25.59 -29.17 -31.94
N SER A 408 -26.75 -28.74 -32.47
CA SER A 408 -26.86 -28.07 -33.78
C SER A 408 -25.86 -26.91 -33.95
N LEU A 409 -25.62 -26.17 -32.87
CA LEU A 409 -24.64 -25.09 -32.74
C LEU A 409 -23.20 -25.45 -33.18
N PHE A 410 -22.77 -26.70 -32.96
CA PHE A 410 -21.42 -27.17 -33.34
C PHE A 410 -21.29 -27.46 -34.84
N PHE A 411 -22.39 -27.37 -35.60
CA PHE A 411 -22.45 -27.51 -37.05
C PHE A 411 -22.87 -26.21 -37.76
N ASP A 412 -23.21 -25.15 -37.01
CA ASP A 412 -23.44 -23.82 -37.55
C ASP A 412 -22.10 -23.16 -37.92
N THR A 413 -21.81 -23.16 -39.23
CA THR A 413 -20.61 -22.55 -39.80
C THR A 413 -20.48 -21.06 -39.46
N THR A 414 -21.59 -20.31 -39.39
CA THR A 414 -21.59 -18.88 -39.04
C THR A 414 -21.20 -18.67 -37.58
N TRP A 415 -21.73 -19.52 -36.69
CA TRP A 415 -21.42 -19.49 -35.27
C TRP A 415 -19.97 -19.92 -34.98
N LEU A 416 -19.47 -20.96 -35.67
CA LEU A 416 -18.07 -21.38 -35.57
C LEU A 416 -17.11 -20.28 -36.04
N GLN A 417 -17.44 -19.55 -37.12
CA GLN A 417 -16.68 -18.37 -37.51
C GLN A 417 -16.70 -17.29 -36.40
N ASP A 418 -17.89 -16.95 -35.86
CA ASP A 418 -18.03 -15.92 -34.83
C ASP A 418 -17.24 -16.27 -33.55
N LEU A 419 -17.28 -17.55 -33.14
CA LEU A 419 -16.47 -18.06 -32.04
C LEU A 419 -14.96 -17.98 -32.36
N SER A 420 -14.53 -18.44 -33.53
CA SER A 420 -13.09 -18.42 -33.89
C SER A 420 -12.51 -17.00 -33.86
N PHE A 421 -13.26 -15.99 -34.34
CA PHE A 421 -12.88 -14.59 -34.21
C PHE A 421 -12.85 -14.12 -32.76
N MET A 422 -13.84 -14.51 -31.95
CA MET A 422 -13.88 -14.19 -30.52
C MET A 422 -12.66 -14.74 -29.76
N VAL A 423 -12.22 -15.95 -30.02
CA VAL A 423 -11.00 -16.51 -29.40
C VAL A 423 -9.79 -15.62 -29.69
N ASP A 424 -9.55 -15.28 -30.96
CA ASP A 424 -8.38 -14.50 -31.37
C ASP A 424 -8.45 -13.04 -30.88
N ILE A 425 -9.57 -12.33 -31.05
CA ILE A 425 -9.66 -10.92 -30.62
C ILE A 425 -9.67 -10.76 -29.10
N THR A 426 -10.25 -11.72 -28.36
CA THR A 426 -10.19 -11.71 -26.89
C THR A 426 -8.77 -11.99 -26.40
N LYS A 427 -8.00 -12.84 -27.10
CA LYS A 427 -6.57 -13.07 -26.81
C LYS A 427 -5.72 -11.83 -27.03
N HIS A 428 -5.94 -11.09 -28.13
CA HIS A 428 -5.23 -9.83 -28.40
C HIS A 428 -5.51 -8.76 -27.34
N LEU A 429 -6.76 -8.61 -26.89
CA LEU A 429 -7.12 -7.69 -25.81
C LEU A 429 -6.59 -8.16 -24.44
N TYR A 430 -6.63 -9.47 -24.16
CA TYR A 430 -6.00 -10.07 -22.97
C TYR A 430 -4.50 -9.74 -22.91
N ASP A 431 -3.78 -9.85 -24.03
CA ASP A 431 -2.35 -9.56 -24.12
C ASP A 431 -2.01 -8.07 -24.02
N LEU A 432 -2.91 -7.16 -24.42
CA LEU A 432 -2.78 -5.73 -24.12
C LEU A 432 -2.98 -5.49 -22.61
N ASN A 433 -4.10 -5.95 -22.06
CA ASN A 433 -4.47 -5.70 -20.67
C ASN A 433 -3.42 -6.24 -19.69
N LEU A 434 -2.85 -7.43 -19.94
CA LEU A 434 -1.73 -7.98 -19.16
C LEU A 434 -0.52 -7.05 -19.08
N LYS A 435 -0.19 -6.32 -20.15
CA LYS A 435 0.96 -5.39 -20.18
C LYS A 435 0.68 -4.06 -19.50
N LEU A 436 -0.59 -3.69 -19.37
CA LEU A 436 -1.04 -2.49 -18.66
C LEU A 436 -1.13 -2.72 -17.15
N GLN A 437 -1.22 -3.98 -16.70
CA GLN A 437 -1.17 -4.36 -15.28
C GLN A 437 0.27 -4.33 -14.72
N GLY A 438 0.39 -4.16 -13.41
CA GLY A 438 1.67 -4.23 -12.68
C GLY A 438 1.79 -3.19 -11.56
N ARG A 439 2.82 -3.35 -10.73
CA ARG A 439 3.33 -2.29 -9.85
C ARG A 439 4.36 -1.45 -10.61
N ASP A 440 4.66 -0.25 -10.13
CA ASP A 440 5.73 0.64 -10.62
C ASP A 440 5.63 1.10 -12.10
N GLN A 441 4.62 0.65 -12.86
CA GLN A 441 4.36 1.01 -14.26
C GLN A 441 4.43 2.52 -14.52
N ILE A 442 5.14 2.92 -15.59
CA ILE A 442 5.26 4.32 -16.03
C ILE A 442 4.15 4.63 -17.02
N ILE A 443 3.47 5.78 -16.86
CA ILE A 443 2.33 6.15 -17.70
C ILE A 443 2.68 6.24 -19.19
N THR A 444 3.87 6.70 -19.57
CA THR A 444 4.33 6.75 -20.98
C THR A 444 4.38 5.35 -21.60
N ASN A 445 4.99 4.39 -20.90
CA ASN A 445 5.10 3.00 -21.34
C ASN A 445 3.71 2.34 -21.51
N MET A 446 2.74 2.69 -20.66
CA MET A 446 1.35 2.25 -20.79
C MET A 446 0.68 2.87 -22.03
N CYS A 447 0.85 4.17 -22.25
CA CYS A 447 0.39 4.87 -23.45
C CYS A 447 0.97 4.23 -24.73
N ASP A 448 2.25 3.86 -24.74
CA ASP A 448 2.88 3.24 -25.91
C ASP A 448 2.35 1.83 -26.21
N GLN A 449 1.95 1.05 -25.20
CA GLN A 449 1.22 -0.20 -25.47
C GLN A 449 -0.15 0.06 -26.11
N VAL A 450 -0.86 1.12 -25.69
CA VAL A 450 -2.13 1.52 -26.31
C VAL A 450 -1.92 2.02 -27.75
N LYS A 451 -0.91 2.88 -28.01
CA LYS A 451 -0.55 3.33 -29.36
C LYS A 451 -0.21 2.15 -30.27
N ALA A 452 0.64 1.22 -29.80
CA ALA A 452 1.00 0.01 -30.53
C ALA A 452 -0.22 -0.88 -30.82
N PHE A 453 -1.19 -0.96 -29.90
CA PHE A 453 -2.45 -1.69 -30.14
C PHE A 453 -3.34 -0.99 -31.18
N LYS A 454 -3.45 0.34 -31.14
CA LYS A 454 -4.18 1.12 -32.15
C LYS A 454 -3.60 0.92 -33.55
N CYS A 455 -2.27 0.89 -33.69
CA CYS A 455 -1.60 0.55 -34.95
C CYS A 455 -1.92 -0.89 -35.42
N LYS A 456 -2.01 -1.87 -34.50
CA LYS A 456 -2.43 -3.24 -34.83
C LYS A 456 -3.88 -3.31 -35.30
N LEU A 457 -4.81 -2.57 -34.69
CA LEU A 457 -6.20 -2.50 -35.14
C LEU A 457 -6.30 -1.97 -36.59
N VAL A 458 -5.49 -0.96 -36.96
CA VAL A 458 -5.40 -0.45 -38.35
C VAL A 458 -4.88 -1.51 -39.32
N LEU A 459 -3.94 -2.36 -38.91
CA LEU A 459 -3.43 -3.45 -39.73
C LEU A 459 -4.46 -4.58 -39.87
N TRP A 460 -5.01 -5.07 -38.76
CA TRP A 460 -5.99 -6.16 -38.72
C TRP A 460 -7.27 -5.85 -39.49
N GLU A 461 -7.75 -4.61 -39.48
CA GLU A 461 -8.88 -4.18 -40.30
C GLU A 461 -8.60 -4.38 -41.80
N LYS A 462 -7.40 -4.01 -42.27
CA LYS A 462 -6.98 -4.17 -43.67
C LYS A 462 -6.78 -5.64 -44.03
N GLN A 463 -6.18 -6.42 -43.13
CA GLN A 463 -5.96 -7.85 -43.33
C GLN A 463 -7.28 -8.62 -43.47
N LEU A 464 -8.23 -8.40 -42.55
CA LEU A 464 -9.56 -9.03 -42.62
C LEU A 464 -10.34 -8.64 -43.88
N LYS A 465 -10.26 -7.38 -44.34
CA LYS A 465 -10.85 -6.95 -45.63
C LYS A 465 -10.26 -7.69 -46.84
N ASN A 466 -9.00 -8.14 -46.72
CA ASN A 466 -8.26 -8.87 -47.73
C ASN A 466 -8.25 -10.40 -47.52
N GLU A 467 -9.02 -10.93 -46.55
CA GLU A 467 -9.02 -12.35 -46.14
C GLU A 467 -7.66 -12.89 -45.61
N ASP A 468 -6.75 -12.00 -45.21
CA ASP A 468 -5.51 -12.35 -44.52
C ASP A 468 -5.80 -12.62 -43.03
N LEU A 469 -5.54 -13.85 -42.60
CA LEU A 469 -5.74 -14.35 -41.25
C LEU A 469 -4.42 -14.61 -40.50
N THR A 470 -3.30 -14.05 -40.95
CA THR A 470 -1.94 -14.24 -40.35
C THR A 470 -1.87 -13.86 -38.87
N HIS A 471 -2.78 -13.01 -38.38
CA HIS A 471 -2.88 -12.63 -36.96
C HIS A 471 -4.16 -13.13 -36.27
N PHE A 472 -4.90 -14.03 -36.93
CA PHE A 472 -6.12 -14.67 -36.45
C PHE A 472 -5.99 -16.20 -36.65
N PRO A 473 -5.12 -16.89 -35.87
CA PRO A 473 -4.80 -18.30 -36.09
C PRO A 473 -6.01 -19.22 -35.87
N THR A 474 -6.91 -18.90 -34.94
CA THR A 474 -8.13 -19.69 -34.70
C THR A 474 -9.10 -19.55 -35.87
N CYS A 475 -9.25 -18.33 -36.42
CA CYS A 475 -9.97 -18.11 -37.68
C CYS A 475 -9.36 -18.90 -38.84
N ASN A 476 -8.03 -18.92 -38.96
CA ASN A 476 -7.33 -19.60 -40.05
C ASN A 476 -7.51 -21.13 -39.99
N MET A 477 -7.44 -21.72 -38.79
CA MET A 477 -7.77 -23.13 -38.56
C MET A 477 -9.21 -23.43 -38.94
N ASN A 478 -10.18 -22.63 -38.48
CA ASN A 478 -11.59 -22.84 -38.80
C ASN A 478 -11.90 -22.68 -40.30
N LYS A 479 -11.31 -21.69 -40.97
CA LYS A 479 -11.43 -21.49 -42.42
C LYS A 479 -10.90 -22.69 -43.21
N SER A 480 -9.79 -23.29 -42.75
CA SER A 480 -9.23 -24.51 -43.34
C SER A 480 -10.19 -25.71 -43.21
N SER A 481 -10.97 -25.78 -42.12
CA SER A 481 -11.98 -26.83 -41.91
C SER A 481 -13.30 -26.58 -42.64
N LEU A 482 -13.68 -25.32 -42.86
CA LEU A 482 -14.94 -24.93 -43.54
C LEU A 482 -14.81 -24.79 -45.07
N GLY A 483 -13.59 -24.74 -45.60
CA GLY A 483 -13.31 -24.58 -47.03
C GLY A 483 -13.38 -23.14 -47.53
N GLU A 484 -13.08 -22.96 -48.83
CA GLU A 484 -12.85 -21.64 -49.46
C GLU A 484 -14.05 -20.69 -49.40
N THR A 485 -15.27 -21.20 -49.19
CA THR A 485 -16.50 -20.41 -49.06
C THR A 485 -16.59 -19.61 -47.75
N ALA A 486 -15.77 -19.91 -46.74
CA ALA A 486 -15.80 -19.23 -45.44
C ALA A 486 -15.10 -17.85 -45.48
N SER A 487 -15.91 -16.79 -45.54
CA SER A 487 -15.49 -15.37 -45.61
C SER A 487 -15.39 -14.73 -44.22
N TYR A 488 -14.25 -14.12 -43.89
CA TYR A 488 -13.98 -13.42 -42.63
C TYR A 488 -14.02 -11.89 -42.76
N LYS A 489 -14.19 -11.33 -43.97
CA LYS A 489 -14.35 -9.88 -44.23
C LYS A 489 -15.32 -9.17 -43.27
N LYS A 490 -16.42 -9.82 -42.88
CA LYS A 490 -17.44 -9.24 -41.97
C LYS A 490 -16.88 -8.79 -40.61
N TYR A 491 -15.78 -9.37 -40.14
CA TYR A 491 -15.18 -8.98 -38.86
C TYR A 491 -14.33 -7.72 -38.91
N ALA A 492 -13.94 -7.25 -40.11
CA ALA A 492 -13.23 -5.98 -40.26
C ALA A 492 -14.06 -4.79 -39.73
N GLU A 493 -15.39 -4.85 -39.83
CA GLU A 493 -16.28 -3.84 -39.27
C GLU A 493 -16.22 -3.81 -37.73
N LYS A 494 -16.14 -4.97 -37.07
CA LYS A 494 -15.97 -5.05 -35.61
C LYS A 494 -14.59 -4.56 -35.15
N ILE A 495 -13.53 -4.79 -35.94
CA ILE A 495 -12.21 -4.16 -35.69
C ILE A 495 -12.26 -2.64 -35.89
N LEU A 496 -12.99 -2.16 -36.91
CA LEU A 496 -13.20 -0.72 -37.13
C LEU A 496 -13.96 -0.08 -35.96
N SER A 497 -15.05 -0.68 -35.46
CA SER A 497 -15.77 -0.21 -34.27
C SER A 497 -14.86 -0.15 -33.04
N LEU A 498 -14.07 -1.21 -32.80
CA LEU A 498 -13.10 -1.27 -31.71
C LEU A 498 -12.03 -0.17 -31.83
N ARG A 499 -11.50 0.06 -33.04
CA ARG A 499 -10.55 1.14 -33.31
C ARG A 499 -11.14 2.52 -33.03
N THR A 500 -12.39 2.76 -33.43
CA THR A 500 -13.08 4.03 -33.15
C THR A 500 -13.23 4.26 -31.65
N GLU A 501 -13.62 3.24 -30.87
CA GLU A 501 -13.66 3.34 -29.41
C GLU A 501 -12.30 3.69 -28.79
N PHE A 502 -11.22 3.05 -29.27
CA PHE A 502 -9.85 3.37 -28.86
C PHE A 502 -9.36 4.77 -29.33
N GLU A 503 -9.98 5.39 -30.34
CA GLU A 503 -9.71 6.80 -30.69
C GLU A 503 -10.53 7.79 -29.86
N THR A 504 -11.77 7.44 -29.52
CA THR A 504 -12.68 8.30 -28.77
C THR A 504 -12.37 8.32 -27.28
N ARG A 505 -12.06 7.17 -26.67
CA ARG A 505 -11.85 7.06 -25.21
C ARG A 505 -10.49 7.63 -24.81
N PHE A 506 -9.41 7.17 -25.46
CA PHE A 506 -8.04 7.67 -25.24
C PHE A 506 -7.77 9.02 -25.95
N ALA A 507 -8.80 9.86 -26.12
CA ALA A 507 -8.66 11.22 -26.64
C ALA A 507 -8.15 12.19 -25.57
N ASP A 508 -8.38 11.88 -24.29
CA ASP A 508 -7.85 12.62 -23.13
C ASP A 508 -6.31 12.57 -23.05
N LEU A 509 -5.72 11.40 -23.33
CA LEU A 509 -4.26 11.22 -23.36
C LEU A 509 -3.56 12.08 -24.43
N LYS A 510 -4.26 12.56 -25.46
CA LYS A 510 -3.67 13.40 -26.52
C LYS A 510 -3.17 14.74 -25.96
N PHE A 511 -3.81 15.29 -24.92
CA PHE A 511 -3.34 16.50 -24.22
C PHE A 511 -2.05 16.30 -23.40
N LEU A 512 -1.57 15.05 -23.28
CA LEU A 512 -0.31 14.69 -22.63
C LEU A 512 0.70 14.08 -23.63
N GLU A 513 0.34 13.93 -24.90
CA GLU A 513 1.16 13.21 -25.89
C GLU A 513 2.50 13.92 -26.14
N ASP A 514 2.52 15.25 -26.22
CA ASP A 514 3.75 16.04 -26.36
C ASP A 514 4.63 15.95 -25.10
N LYS A 515 4.03 15.98 -23.91
CA LYS A 515 4.76 15.75 -22.64
C LYS A 515 5.36 14.35 -22.60
N PHE A 516 4.60 13.32 -22.95
CA PHE A 516 5.09 11.94 -22.97
C PHE A 516 6.17 11.72 -24.04
N SER A 517 6.09 12.43 -25.18
CA SER A 517 7.11 12.46 -26.22
C SER A 517 8.41 13.10 -25.72
N LEU A 518 8.34 14.30 -25.12
CA LEU A 518 9.46 14.99 -24.47
C LEU A 518 10.13 14.13 -23.40
N PHE A 519 9.35 13.48 -22.54
CA PHE A 519 9.87 12.61 -21.48
C PHE A 519 10.55 11.34 -22.01
N SER A 520 10.03 10.75 -23.09
CA SER A 520 10.54 9.48 -23.64
C SER A 520 11.61 9.66 -24.71
N SER A 521 11.71 10.86 -25.31
CA SER A 521 12.51 11.16 -26.51
C SER A 521 13.26 12.49 -26.43
N ILE A 522 13.70 12.90 -25.23
CA ILE A 522 14.34 14.21 -24.98
C ILE A 522 15.52 14.54 -25.93
N PHE A 523 16.23 13.52 -26.43
CA PHE A 523 17.35 13.65 -27.38
C PHE A 523 16.95 13.84 -28.85
N SER A 524 15.66 13.81 -29.17
CA SER A 524 15.13 13.95 -30.54
C SER A 524 13.81 14.71 -30.64
N ILE A 525 13.34 15.33 -29.56
CA ILE A 525 12.18 16.22 -29.56
C ILE A 525 12.52 17.54 -30.27
N ASN A 526 11.59 18.09 -31.06
CA ASN A 526 11.75 19.45 -31.60
C ASN A 526 11.65 20.46 -30.43
N ILE A 527 12.64 21.34 -30.29
CA ILE A 527 12.70 22.39 -29.27
C ILE A 527 11.48 23.31 -29.33
N GLU A 528 10.89 23.54 -30.51
CA GLU A 528 9.66 24.35 -30.66
C GLU A 528 8.43 23.74 -29.96
N LEU A 529 8.46 22.44 -29.63
CA LEU A 529 7.42 21.73 -28.88
C LEU A 529 7.71 21.64 -27.37
N VAL A 530 8.89 22.10 -26.94
CA VAL A 530 9.30 22.09 -25.52
C VAL A 530 8.76 23.35 -24.83
N PRO A 531 8.25 23.27 -23.58
CA PRO A 531 7.86 24.45 -22.80
C PRO A 531 9.00 25.47 -22.71
N SER A 532 8.68 26.76 -22.87
CA SER A 532 9.68 27.84 -23.01
C SER A 532 10.68 27.90 -21.85
N GLU A 533 10.23 27.59 -20.63
CA GLU A 533 11.03 27.50 -19.41
C GLU A 533 12.05 26.35 -19.41
N MET A 534 11.85 25.33 -20.25
CA MET A 534 12.73 24.16 -20.41
C MET A 534 13.58 24.20 -21.68
N GLN A 535 13.24 25.03 -22.69
CA GLN A 535 13.91 25.01 -24.01
C GLN A 535 15.44 25.10 -23.92
N MET A 536 15.98 26.01 -23.12
CA MET A 536 17.42 26.18 -22.96
C MET A 536 18.09 24.97 -22.30
N GLU A 537 17.46 24.40 -21.26
CA GLU A 537 17.96 23.18 -20.60
C GLU A 537 17.97 21.99 -21.58
N VAL A 538 16.90 21.82 -22.37
CA VAL A 538 16.79 20.71 -23.33
C VAL A 538 17.78 20.88 -24.49
N ILE A 539 18.08 22.09 -24.94
CA ILE A 539 19.17 22.33 -25.92
C ILE A 539 20.52 21.89 -25.35
N GLU A 540 20.85 22.26 -24.11
CA GLU A 540 22.10 21.83 -23.46
C GLU A 540 22.15 20.31 -23.30
N ILE A 541 21.06 19.68 -22.88
CA ILE A 541 20.96 18.22 -22.74
C ILE A 541 21.14 17.52 -24.09
N GLN A 542 20.50 18.00 -25.16
CA GLN A 542 20.60 17.42 -26.51
C GLN A 542 22.03 17.46 -27.08
N CYS A 543 22.82 18.47 -26.70
CA CYS A 543 24.21 18.66 -27.10
C CYS A 543 25.23 17.92 -26.22
N ASP A 544 24.84 17.44 -25.03
CA ASP A 544 25.72 16.76 -24.09
C ASP A 544 25.95 15.28 -24.50
N SER A 545 27.19 14.96 -24.91
CA SER A 545 27.56 13.63 -25.39
C SER A 545 27.43 12.54 -24.33
N ASP A 546 27.70 12.89 -23.08
CA ASP A 546 27.84 11.93 -21.98
C ASP A 546 26.45 11.59 -21.43
N LEU A 547 25.57 12.60 -21.34
CA LEU A 547 24.14 12.39 -21.11
C LEU A 547 23.49 11.59 -22.25
N LYS A 548 23.87 11.83 -23.52
CA LYS A 548 23.35 11.07 -24.67
C LYS A 548 23.79 9.60 -24.65
N ALA A 549 25.05 9.35 -24.30
CA ALA A 549 25.55 7.99 -24.06
C ALA A 549 24.79 7.33 -22.91
N LYS A 550 24.60 8.04 -21.79
CA LYS A 550 23.91 7.50 -20.61
C LYS A 550 22.43 7.21 -20.85
N PHE A 551 21.72 8.08 -21.57
CA PHE A 551 20.35 7.86 -22.02
C PHE A 551 20.24 6.57 -22.84
N SER A 552 21.20 6.34 -23.73
CA SER A 552 21.27 5.12 -24.57
C SER A 552 21.62 3.85 -23.77
N GLU A 553 22.29 3.99 -22.63
CA GLU A 553 22.69 2.89 -21.73
C GLU A 553 21.54 2.45 -20.80
N VAL A 554 20.87 3.39 -20.12
CA VAL A 554 19.89 3.05 -19.06
C VAL A 554 18.43 3.28 -19.44
N GLY A 555 18.15 4.05 -20.50
CA GLY A 555 16.80 4.38 -20.94
C GLY A 555 15.97 5.21 -19.94
N VAL A 556 14.66 5.27 -20.19
CA VAL A 556 13.69 6.05 -19.40
C VAL A 556 12.90 5.09 -18.49
N PRO A 557 12.66 5.41 -17.20
CA PRO A 557 12.92 6.69 -16.52
C PRO A 557 14.34 6.85 -15.93
N GLU A 558 15.14 5.78 -15.90
CA GLU A 558 16.38 5.72 -15.10
C GLU A 558 17.41 6.80 -15.47
N PHE A 559 17.43 7.25 -16.73
CA PHE A 559 18.24 8.37 -17.22
C PHE A 559 18.14 9.62 -16.34
N TYR A 560 16.95 9.97 -15.84
CA TYR A 560 16.74 11.23 -15.13
C TYR A 560 17.53 11.33 -13.81
N LYS A 561 17.90 10.20 -13.19
CA LYS A 561 18.82 10.15 -12.04
C LYS A 561 20.18 10.76 -12.33
N TYR A 562 20.65 10.63 -13.57
CA TYR A 562 21.96 11.12 -14.02
C TYR A 562 21.91 12.58 -14.47
N LEU A 563 20.72 13.21 -14.54
CA LEU A 563 20.55 14.58 -15.01
C LEU A 563 21.07 15.58 -13.95
N PRO A 564 22.10 16.40 -14.25
CA PRO A 564 22.69 17.34 -13.30
C PRO A 564 21.68 18.31 -12.69
N ALA A 565 21.91 18.70 -11.43
CA ALA A 565 21.02 19.59 -10.68
C ALA A 565 20.83 21.00 -11.28
N ARG A 566 21.65 21.40 -12.26
CA ARG A 566 21.50 22.66 -13.01
C ARG A 566 20.26 22.71 -13.92
N PHE A 567 19.71 21.54 -14.28
CA PHE A 567 18.54 21.40 -15.14
C PHE A 567 17.26 21.30 -14.31
N GLU A 568 16.96 22.37 -13.57
CA GLU A 568 15.91 22.39 -12.54
C GLU A 568 14.52 22.14 -13.14
N ASN A 569 14.16 22.81 -14.23
CA ASN A 569 12.84 22.69 -14.84
C ASN A 569 12.63 21.30 -15.46
N THR A 570 13.66 20.74 -16.10
CA THR A 570 13.63 19.40 -16.70
C THR A 570 13.60 18.31 -15.63
N ARG A 571 14.36 18.47 -14.52
CA ARG A 571 14.26 17.56 -13.37
C ARG A 571 12.87 17.60 -12.74
N LYS A 572 12.30 18.81 -12.56
CA LYS A 572 10.94 19.00 -12.04
C LYS A 572 9.91 18.29 -12.92
N PHE A 573 9.90 18.58 -14.21
CA PHE A 573 9.04 17.94 -15.21
C PHE A 573 9.14 16.40 -15.16
N ALA A 574 10.36 15.86 -15.04
CA ALA A 574 10.56 14.42 -14.92
C ALA A 574 10.00 13.84 -13.60
N TYR A 575 10.15 14.52 -12.46
CA TYR A 575 9.46 14.11 -11.21
C TYR A 575 7.94 14.04 -11.42
N GLU A 576 7.35 15.05 -12.09
CA GLU A 576 5.90 15.10 -12.34
C GLU A 576 5.45 13.84 -13.11
N ILE A 577 6.05 13.55 -14.27
CA ILE A 577 5.67 12.39 -15.11
C ILE A 577 5.93 11.05 -14.40
N ILE A 578 7.06 10.88 -13.70
CA ILE A 578 7.39 9.63 -12.97
C ILE A 578 6.40 9.35 -11.84
N SER A 579 5.85 10.41 -11.22
CA SER A 579 4.87 10.30 -10.14
C SER A 579 3.47 9.90 -10.61
N MET A 580 3.13 10.04 -11.89
CA MET A 580 1.78 9.79 -12.41
C MET A 580 1.34 8.32 -12.34
N PHE A 581 0.05 8.10 -12.07
CA PHE A 581 -0.60 6.80 -12.19
C PHE A 581 -1.31 6.66 -13.55
N GLY A 582 -0.99 5.62 -14.32
CA GLY A 582 -1.75 5.26 -15.53
C GLY A 582 -3.02 4.42 -15.27
N SER A 583 -3.22 3.89 -14.06
CA SER A 583 -4.38 3.06 -13.72
C SER A 583 -4.69 3.00 -12.22
N THR A 584 -5.88 2.53 -11.87
CA THR A 584 -6.30 2.16 -10.51
C THR A 584 -6.00 0.69 -10.17
N TYR A 585 -5.11 0.01 -10.92
CA TYR A 585 -4.81 -1.42 -10.76
C TYR A 585 -4.51 -1.84 -9.31
N LEU A 586 -3.78 -1.01 -8.56
CA LEU A 586 -3.45 -1.29 -7.16
C LEU A 586 -4.71 -1.32 -6.27
N CYS A 587 -5.71 -0.51 -6.57
CA CYS A 587 -7.01 -0.53 -5.91
C CYS A 587 -7.77 -1.82 -6.24
N GLU A 588 -7.80 -2.26 -7.50
CA GLU A 588 -8.41 -3.55 -7.88
C GLU A 588 -7.74 -4.75 -7.15
N GLN A 589 -6.42 -4.72 -6.98
CA GLN A 589 -5.68 -5.71 -6.20
C GLN A 589 -6.06 -5.62 -4.70
N LEU A 590 -6.07 -4.42 -4.13
CA LEU A 590 -6.51 -4.17 -2.74
C LEU A 590 -7.92 -4.70 -2.49
N PHE A 591 -8.88 -4.43 -3.38
CA PHE A 591 -10.26 -4.92 -3.28
C PHE A 591 -10.36 -6.45 -3.42
N THR A 592 -9.46 -7.07 -4.18
CA THR A 592 -9.37 -8.53 -4.29
C THR A 592 -8.89 -9.14 -2.96
N ILE A 593 -7.86 -8.54 -2.34
CA ILE A 593 -7.35 -8.93 -1.01
C ILE A 593 -8.39 -8.64 0.09
N MET A 594 -9.13 -7.55 -0.02
CA MET A 594 -10.24 -7.18 0.87
C MET A 594 -11.34 -8.23 0.86
N LYS A 595 -11.75 -8.72 -0.33
CA LYS A 595 -12.77 -9.77 -0.48
C LYS A 595 -12.31 -11.11 0.13
N GLY A 596 -11.00 -11.38 0.15
CA GLY A 596 -10.43 -12.50 0.91
C GLY A 596 -10.49 -12.31 2.44
N ASN A 597 -10.23 -11.09 2.94
CA ASN A 597 -10.16 -10.80 4.38
C ASN A 597 -11.52 -10.48 5.03
N LYS A 598 -12.50 -9.97 4.28
CA LYS A 598 -13.89 -9.68 4.69
C LYS A 598 -14.85 -10.51 3.83
N SER A 599 -14.68 -11.83 3.89
CA SER A 599 -15.45 -12.85 3.16
C SER A 599 -16.75 -13.24 3.90
N PRO A 600 -17.65 -14.08 3.34
CA PRO A 600 -18.91 -14.48 4.02
C PRO A 600 -18.70 -15.05 5.43
N VAL A 601 -17.60 -15.77 5.65
CA VAL A 601 -17.23 -16.37 6.94
C VAL A 601 -16.40 -15.45 7.85
N ARG A 602 -15.98 -14.27 7.35
CA ARG A 602 -15.16 -13.28 8.09
C ARG A 602 -15.72 -11.85 7.94
N SER A 603 -17.01 -11.71 7.70
CA SER A 603 -17.69 -10.44 7.40
C SER A 603 -17.63 -9.40 8.53
N ARG A 604 -17.48 -9.85 9.79
CA ARG A 604 -17.56 -9.02 11.01
C ARG A 604 -16.24 -8.39 11.46
N ILE A 605 -15.24 -8.26 10.57
CA ILE A 605 -14.04 -7.46 10.85
C ILE A 605 -14.41 -5.96 10.78
N SER A 606 -14.06 -5.19 11.81
CA SER A 606 -14.30 -3.74 11.82
C SER A 606 -13.28 -3.00 10.95
N ASP A 607 -13.68 -1.83 10.46
CA ASP A 607 -13.02 -1.16 9.34
C ASP A 607 -11.59 -0.69 9.69
N VAL A 608 -11.33 -0.32 10.94
CA VAL A 608 -9.96 -0.08 11.46
C VAL A 608 -9.08 -1.31 11.27
N HIS A 609 -9.52 -2.49 11.75
CA HIS A 609 -8.74 -3.73 11.62
C HIS A 609 -8.63 -4.21 10.17
N LEU A 610 -9.63 -3.94 9.33
CA LEU A 610 -9.58 -4.21 7.89
C LEU A 610 -8.51 -3.35 7.22
N GLY A 611 -8.54 -2.03 7.47
CA GLY A 611 -7.55 -1.08 6.98
C GLY A 611 -6.13 -1.44 7.43
N SER A 612 -5.94 -1.76 8.71
CA SER A 612 -4.62 -2.17 9.25
C SER A 612 -4.11 -3.47 8.63
N VAL A 613 -4.96 -4.49 8.47
CA VAL A 613 -4.59 -5.74 7.79
C VAL A 613 -4.17 -5.46 6.36
N LEU A 614 -4.97 -4.70 5.61
CA LEU A 614 -4.70 -4.43 4.20
C LEU A 614 -3.45 -3.57 4.00
N LYS A 615 -3.23 -2.56 4.84
CA LYS A 615 -2.00 -1.75 4.89
C LYS A 615 -0.74 -2.61 5.08
N VAL A 616 -0.79 -3.59 5.99
CA VAL A 616 0.33 -4.51 6.26
C VAL A 616 0.53 -5.54 5.13
N ILE A 617 -0.54 -5.92 4.40
CA ILE A 617 -0.43 -6.80 3.22
C ILE A 617 0.13 -6.05 2.00
N THR A 618 -0.31 -4.82 1.73
CA THR A 618 0.07 -4.13 0.48
C THR A 618 1.43 -3.44 0.53
N ALA A 619 1.95 -3.14 1.72
CA ALA A 619 3.27 -2.56 1.96
C ALA A 619 4.37 -3.18 1.08
N ASN A 620 5.15 -2.32 0.42
CA ASN A 620 5.97 -2.67 -0.74
C ASN A 620 7.37 -2.03 -0.68
N LYS A 621 7.42 -0.70 -0.51
CA LYS A 621 8.65 0.10 -0.45
C LYS A 621 9.11 0.32 1.00
N ILE A 622 8.25 0.02 1.98
CA ILE A 622 8.53 0.07 3.42
C ILE A 622 8.08 -1.21 4.12
N SER A 623 8.64 -1.46 5.31
CA SER A 623 8.28 -2.57 6.20
C SER A 623 8.17 -2.07 7.65
N PRO A 624 7.34 -2.69 8.52
CA PRO A 624 7.16 -2.20 9.87
C PRO A 624 8.45 -2.28 10.71
N GLU A 625 8.80 -1.20 11.41
CA GLU A 625 10.01 -1.11 12.25
C GLU A 625 9.82 -1.84 13.60
N VAL A 626 9.59 -3.15 13.60
CA VAL A 626 9.19 -3.93 14.80
C VAL A 626 10.03 -3.62 16.05
N GLY A 627 11.36 -3.59 15.94
CA GLY A 627 12.25 -3.30 17.08
C GLY A 627 12.02 -1.92 17.70
N LYS A 628 11.67 -0.91 16.89
CA LYS A 628 11.34 0.45 17.32
C LYS A 628 9.98 0.50 18.03
N ILE A 629 8.96 -0.18 17.49
CA ILE A 629 7.64 -0.30 18.13
C ILE A 629 7.77 -0.98 19.51
N VAL A 630 8.62 -2.01 19.62
CA VAL A 630 8.92 -2.70 20.89
C VAL A 630 9.65 -1.77 21.88
N ALA A 631 10.59 -0.95 21.40
CA ALA A 631 11.29 0.04 22.24
C ALA A 631 10.37 1.16 22.72
N GLU A 632 9.55 1.75 21.84
CA GLU A 632 8.64 2.86 22.17
C GLU A 632 7.60 2.45 23.24
N LYS A 633 7.04 1.23 23.14
CA LYS A 633 6.11 0.72 24.17
C LYS A 633 6.77 0.44 25.54
N ARG A 634 8.10 0.41 25.65
CA ARG A 634 8.81 0.37 26.95
C ARG A 634 8.95 1.76 27.58
N CYS A 635 9.03 2.82 26.76
CA CYS A 635 9.15 4.20 27.26
C CYS A 635 7.87 4.72 27.95
N GLN A 636 6.72 4.06 27.77
CA GLN A 636 5.44 4.45 28.37
C GLN A 636 5.10 3.72 29.69
N VAL A 637 6.04 3.00 30.30
CA VAL A 637 5.77 2.18 31.51
C VAL A 637 5.44 3.05 32.75
N SER A 638 4.14 3.11 33.05
CA SER A 638 3.54 3.52 34.33
C SER A 638 3.93 4.90 34.89
N GLY A 639 3.55 5.97 34.19
CA GLY A 639 3.61 7.36 34.70
C GLY A 639 2.27 8.05 34.93
N ARG A 640 1.17 7.55 34.33
CA ARG A 640 -0.19 8.10 34.46
C ARG A 640 -1.15 7.03 34.95
N LYS A 641 -1.56 7.12 36.22
CA LYS A 641 -2.93 6.78 36.60
C LYS A 641 -3.81 7.97 36.21
N HIS A 642 -5.03 7.69 35.76
CA HIS A 642 -6.12 8.67 35.79
C HIS A 642 -6.64 8.82 37.23
#